data_AF-A0A8M1F1Z8-F1
#
_entry.id   AF-A0A8M1F1Z8-F1
#
_cell.length_a   1.000
_cell.length_b   1.000
_cell.length_c   1.000
_cell.angle_alpha   90.00
_cell.angle_beta   90.00
_cell.angle_gamma   90.00
#
_symmetry.space_group_name_H-M   'P 1'
#
loop_
_entity.id
_entity.type
_entity.pdbx_description
1 polymer ?
#
loop_
_entity_poly.entity_id
_entity_poly.type
_entity_poly.pdbx_seq_one_letter_code
_entity_poly.pdbx_strand_id
1 'polypeptide(L)'
;MEPVSLQDFVCALDLASLPRVLRVCSGVYFQGSIYEISGNECCLSTGDLIKVTQVRLQKVVCENPGTGQTMEITPSFCGHFSPLTGPQSYATLEELLSAATRRSKKLPIGFMSTHRITTEARVVPRDQPLLLEDVEAYHRTYRARCVLDTETRPFILHLPLSQKGPFWEWEPGAPRPLLQALQDPALSDRLFTCPTLPWRSLILRPQYELQAIMHLRRTIVKIPSTLEVDVEDVTASSQHIHFIQPLLLSEALARGGPFPLPTEILEVPEGPPVFLSPWIGSLQKGQKLCIHGLASPPWRVLVSTKGRKVPRHFLISGAYQGKLRRRPREFLTAYDLLGALRPGQPLRVVATKDCEGEGIDSPGFASLAVGDRLEVLRCGQAHGAKGQDIDVLVCQRLSDQAEEEEEEYAEIEDEDQILLPLYFSSSFVEEMSDNRRYNLEDLTAQFPLPCEVKVVAKDSSLPVDPLPSFPGLRLEDKITEPFLVVSLDSNPDMCFEIPPRWLDLTVAETEGQPGQPAGPLAVATVEELTEAFYYTLRQLPDFENQPPPPRPPKSQGLRGQKKQSGKDKSRQSSQVSGLQQAPLLPKPKMKTLPQIAKDSSNTYSKVSAHRKDPRHTKSVTKDPDDDEHDYEEIFERFQNTL
;
A
#
# COMPACT_ATOMS: atom_id res chain seq x y z
N MET A 1 26.06 -9.28 -27.75
CA MET A 1 25.21 -8.96 -28.92
C MET A 1 25.29 -7.46 -29.13
N GLU A 2 25.07 -6.94 -30.33
CA GLU A 2 25.00 -5.47 -30.49
C GLU A 2 23.70 -4.95 -29.84
N PRO A 3 23.72 -3.77 -29.21
CA PRO A 3 22.52 -3.16 -28.65
C PRO A 3 21.54 -2.81 -29.77
N VAL A 4 20.27 -3.13 -29.56
CA VAL A 4 19.16 -2.84 -30.50
C VAL A 4 18.06 -2.07 -29.79
N SER A 5 17.26 -1.31 -30.52
CA SER A 5 16.12 -0.62 -29.90
C SER A 5 15.15 -1.64 -29.29
N LEU A 6 14.49 -1.27 -28.19
CA LEU A 6 13.50 -2.13 -27.53
C LEU A 6 12.38 -2.54 -28.48
N GLN A 7 11.95 -1.62 -29.36
CA GLN A 7 10.94 -1.87 -30.38
C GLN A 7 11.40 -2.96 -31.36
N ASP A 8 12.60 -2.84 -31.91
CA ASP A 8 13.14 -3.79 -32.90
C ASP A 8 13.37 -5.16 -32.27
N PHE A 9 13.87 -5.18 -31.03
CA PHE A 9 14.04 -6.41 -30.26
C PHE A 9 12.71 -7.16 -30.13
N VAL A 10 11.65 -6.48 -29.71
CA VAL A 10 10.33 -7.10 -29.49
C VAL A 10 9.70 -7.56 -30.80
N CYS A 11 9.86 -6.80 -31.88
CA CYS A 11 9.38 -7.18 -33.21
C CYS A 11 10.07 -8.45 -33.75
N ALA A 12 11.34 -8.67 -33.42
CA ALA A 12 12.10 -9.85 -33.84
C ALA A 12 12.02 -11.02 -32.83
N LEU A 13 11.42 -10.82 -31.66
CA LEU A 13 11.40 -11.80 -30.57
C LEU A 13 10.43 -12.96 -30.87
N ASP A 14 10.94 -14.19 -30.77
CA ASP A 14 10.09 -15.37 -30.66
C ASP A 14 9.44 -15.43 -29.26
N LEU A 15 8.12 -15.30 -29.21
CA LEU A 15 7.32 -15.32 -27.99
C LEU A 15 7.44 -16.65 -27.22
N ALA A 16 7.70 -17.77 -27.92
CA ALA A 16 7.91 -19.07 -27.28
C ALA A 16 9.24 -19.13 -26.49
N SER A 17 10.13 -18.17 -26.72
CA SER A 17 11.45 -18.11 -26.10
C SER A 17 11.52 -17.27 -24.82
N LEU A 18 10.37 -16.77 -24.35
CA LEU A 18 10.25 -16.11 -23.05
C LEU A 18 10.36 -17.14 -21.90
N PRO A 19 10.89 -16.76 -20.72
CA PRO A 19 11.33 -15.41 -20.35
C PRO A 19 12.74 -15.05 -20.89
N ARG A 20 12.97 -13.76 -21.14
CA ARG A 20 14.26 -13.20 -21.59
C ARG A 20 14.79 -12.15 -20.61
N VAL A 21 16.10 -12.10 -20.42
CA VAL A 21 16.78 -11.08 -19.60
C VAL A 21 17.47 -10.07 -20.50
N LEU A 22 17.03 -8.82 -20.39
CA LEU A 22 17.54 -7.69 -21.16
C LEU A 22 18.37 -6.77 -20.26
N ARG A 23 19.48 -6.28 -20.80
CA ARG A 23 20.28 -5.20 -20.19
C ARG A 23 20.02 -3.90 -20.90
N VAL A 24 19.66 -2.87 -20.15
CA VAL A 24 19.53 -1.50 -20.67
C VAL A 24 20.92 -0.94 -20.99
N CYS A 25 21.17 -0.59 -22.24
CA CYS A 25 22.47 -0.10 -22.71
C CYS A 25 22.49 1.43 -22.81
N SER A 26 21.43 2.01 -23.34
CA SER A 26 21.25 3.45 -23.51
C SER A 26 19.77 3.78 -23.54
N GLY A 27 19.43 5.02 -23.23
CA GLY A 27 18.07 5.54 -23.41
C GLY A 27 18.08 7.05 -23.24
N VAL A 28 17.21 7.73 -23.97
CA VAL A 28 17.01 9.17 -23.81
C VAL A 28 15.82 9.35 -22.89
N TYR A 29 16.10 9.65 -21.62
CA TYR A 29 15.08 9.99 -20.63
C TYR A 29 15.18 11.49 -20.37
N PHE A 30 14.07 12.22 -20.46
CA PHE A 30 14.07 13.61 -20.01
C PHE A 30 14.32 13.63 -18.49
N GLN A 31 15.26 14.47 -18.03
CA GLN A 31 15.58 14.55 -16.60
C GLN A 31 14.33 15.04 -15.84
N GLY A 32 13.76 14.18 -15.00
CA GLY A 32 12.50 14.44 -14.28
C GLY A 32 11.24 13.81 -14.92
N SER A 33 11.35 13.12 -16.07
CA SER A 33 10.25 12.31 -16.60
C SER A 33 10.19 10.97 -15.86
N ILE A 34 9.51 10.97 -14.71
CA ILE A 34 8.89 9.75 -14.21
C ILE A 34 7.86 9.35 -15.26
N TYR A 35 8.15 8.35 -16.09
CA TYR A 35 7.09 7.79 -16.91
C TYR A 35 6.12 7.08 -15.96
N GLU A 36 4.93 7.63 -15.84
CA GLU A 36 3.77 6.91 -15.32
C GLU A 36 3.38 5.87 -16.37
N ILE A 37 4.09 4.75 -16.40
CA ILE A 37 3.79 3.68 -17.33
C ILE A 37 2.60 2.91 -16.77
N SER A 38 1.41 3.26 -17.26
CA SER A 38 0.15 2.64 -16.82
C SER A 38 -0.08 2.75 -15.30
N GLY A 39 0.19 3.92 -14.71
CA GLY A 39 0.03 4.16 -13.25
C GLY A 39 1.21 3.74 -12.39
N ASN A 40 2.34 3.31 -12.97
CA ASN A 40 3.54 2.92 -12.23
C ASN A 40 4.75 3.74 -12.67
N GLU A 41 5.38 4.42 -11.72
CA GLU A 41 6.63 5.16 -11.92
C GLU A 41 7.76 4.20 -12.31
N CYS A 42 8.27 4.25 -13.54
CA CYS A 42 9.40 3.41 -13.95
C CYS A 42 10.57 4.26 -14.42
N CYS A 43 11.71 4.11 -13.73
CA CYS A 43 13.00 4.64 -14.15
C CYS A 43 13.86 3.47 -14.61
N LEU A 44 14.39 3.55 -15.83
CA LEU A 44 15.36 2.60 -16.36
C LEU A 44 16.70 3.32 -16.48
N SER A 45 17.71 2.82 -15.79
CA SER A 45 19.07 3.33 -15.86
C SER A 45 19.95 2.45 -16.74
N THR A 46 20.98 3.03 -17.34
CA THR A 46 22.01 2.25 -18.06
C THR A 46 22.62 1.21 -17.12
N GLY A 47 22.59 -0.05 -17.53
CA GLY A 47 23.05 -1.21 -16.76
C GLY A 47 21.93 -2.00 -16.08
N ASP A 48 20.70 -1.47 -16.02
CA ASP A 48 19.58 -2.17 -15.41
C ASP A 48 19.26 -3.48 -16.13
N LEU A 49 18.90 -4.49 -15.34
CA LEU A 49 18.49 -5.81 -15.83
C LEU A 49 16.98 -5.98 -15.68
N ILE A 50 16.36 -6.40 -16.78
CA ILE A 50 14.91 -6.53 -16.90
C ILE A 50 14.60 -7.94 -17.40
N LYS A 51 13.86 -8.73 -16.63
CA LYS A 51 13.37 -10.05 -17.04
C LYS A 51 11.99 -9.93 -17.65
N VAL A 52 11.90 -9.95 -18.97
CA VAL A 52 10.65 -9.97 -19.72
C VAL A 52 10.02 -11.36 -19.59
N THR A 53 8.82 -11.41 -19.02
CA THR A 53 8.07 -12.65 -18.82
C THR A 53 6.93 -12.81 -19.81
N GLN A 54 6.35 -11.70 -20.27
CA GLN A 54 5.26 -11.69 -21.23
C GLN A 54 5.36 -10.48 -22.16
N VAL A 55 4.89 -10.64 -23.40
CA VAL A 55 4.72 -9.55 -24.37
C VAL A 55 3.30 -9.60 -24.90
N ARG A 56 2.64 -8.43 -24.98
CA ARG A 56 1.27 -8.29 -25.47
C ARG A 56 1.20 -7.20 -26.53
N LEU A 57 0.56 -7.48 -27.66
CA LEU A 57 0.23 -6.46 -28.65
C LEU A 57 -0.86 -5.53 -28.07
N GLN A 58 -0.56 -4.25 -27.89
CA GLN A 58 -1.54 -3.26 -27.43
C GLN A 58 -2.36 -2.72 -28.59
N LYS A 59 -1.67 -2.22 -29.63
CA LYS A 59 -2.29 -1.60 -30.81
C LYS A 59 -1.35 -1.71 -32.01
N VAL A 60 -1.88 -1.45 -33.20
CA VAL A 60 -1.09 -1.33 -34.42
C VAL A 60 -1.36 0.04 -35.02
N VAL A 61 -0.30 0.79 -35.29
CA VAL A 61 -0.38 2.07 -35.98
C VAL A 61 -0.17 1.81 -37.46
N CYS A 62 -1.22 2.00 -38.25
CA CYS A 62 -1.12 2.06 -39.69
C CYS A 62 -0.52 3.41 -40.08
N GLU A 63 0.50 3.43 -40.93
CA GLU A 63 1.09 4.66 -41.48
C GLU A 63 0.87 4.70 -42.99
N ASN A 64 0.40 5.83 -43.51
CA ASN A 64 0.34 6.07 -44.93
C ASN A 64 1.69 6.64 -45.42
N PRO A 65 2.47 5.89 -46.21
CA PRO A 65 3.80 6.31 -46.66
C PRO A 65 3.78 7.56 -47.56
N GLY A 66 2.65 7.84 -48.22
CA GLY A 66 2.53 8.97 -49.15
C GLY A 66 2.17 10.29 -48.47
N THR A 67 1.50 10.24 -47.31
CA THR A 67 1.02 11.44 -46.60
C THR A 67 1.58 11.60 -45.20
N GLY A 68 2.24 10.57 -44.64
CA GLY A 68 2.69 10.52 -43.24
C GLY A 68 1.56 10.44 -42.22
N GLN A 69 0.29 10.29 -42.66
CA GLN A 69 -0.84 10.17 -41.75
C GLN A 69 -0.84 8.81 -41.05
N THR A 70 -1.18 8.79 -39.77
CA THR A 70 -1.25 7.59 -38.94
C THR A 70 -2.66 7.31 -38.42
N MET A 71 -3.04 6.04 -38.33
CA MET A 71 -4.35 5.58 -37.85
C MET A 71 -4.16 4.34 -36.99
N GLU A 72 -4.83 4.30 -35.84
CA GLU A 72 -4.69 3.20 -34.90
C GLU A 72 -5.75 2.13 -35.14
N ILE A 73 -5.34 0.86 -35.14
CA ILE A 73 -6.23 -0.30 -35.19
C ILE A 73 -5.98 -1.21 -33.99
N THR A 74 -7.05 -1.84 -33.51
CA THR A 74 -6.99 -2.75 -32.37
C THR A 74 -6.47 -4.14 -32.78
N PRO A 75 -5.89 -4.92 -31.85
CA PRO A 75 -5.47 -6.30 -32.12
C PRO A 75 -6.60 -7.22 -32.59
N SER A 76 -7.85 -6.89 -32.24
CA SER A 76 -9.07 -7.63 -32.62
C SER A 76 -9.64 -7.22 -33.98
N PHE A 77 -8.92 -6.43 -34.77
CA PHE A 77 -9.38 -5.95 -36.06
C PHE A 77 -9.50 -7.11 -37.08
N CYS A 78 -10.71 -7.31 -37.62
CA CYS A 78 -11.02 -8.41 -38.54
C CYS A 78 -10.70 -8.13 -40.02
N GLY A 79 -9.75 -7.24 -40.30
CA GLY A 79 -9.31 -6.95 -41.67
C GLY A 79 -8.29 -7.97 -42.19
N HIS A 80 -8.28 -8.14 -43.51
CA HIS A 80 -7.29 -8.96 -44.21
C HIS A 80 -6.27 -8.04 -44.91
N PHE A 81 -4.99 -8.38 -44.75
CA PHE A 81 -3.86 -7.62 -45.25
C PHE A 81 -3.16 -8.42 -46.34
N SER A 82 -2.96 -7.78 -47.49
CA SER A 82 -2.22 -8.34 -48.61
C SER A 82 -0.93 -7.55 -48.81
N PRO A 83 0.25 -8.20 -48.80
CA PRO A 83 1.51 -7.51 -49.00
C PRO A 83 1.61 -7.00 -50.45
N LEU A 84 2.09 -5.77 -50.61
CA LEU A 84 2.38 -5.12 -51.88
C LEU A 84 3.89 -5.17 -52.13
N THR A 85 4.26 -5.36 -53.39
CA THR A 85 5.66 -5.45 -53.81
C THR A 85 6.09 -4.12 -54.42
N GLY A 86 7.08 -3.47 -53.81
CA GLY A 86 7.70 -2.25 -54.33
C GLY A 86 7.23 -0.95 -53.67
N PRO A 87 8.06 0.11 -53.72
CA PRO A 87 7.85 1.33 -52.94
C PRO A 87 6.85 2.31 -53.56
N GLN A 88 6.40 2.09 -54.80
CA GLN A 88 5.58 3.04 -55.56
C GLN A 88 4.60 2.35 -56.50
N SER A 89 3.48 3.02 -56.79
CA SER A 89 2.55 2.62 -57.85
C SER A 89 3.09 2.98 -59.24
N TYR A 90 2.69 2.20 -60.25
CA TYR A 90 2.98 2.45 -61.67
C TYR A 90 1.78 3.11 -62.35
N ALA A 91 2.00 4.11 -63.20
CA ALA A 91 0.92 4.85 -63.84
C ALA A 91 0.28 4.10 -65.02
N THR A 92 1.03 3.20 -65.64
CA THR A 92 0.60 2.37 -66.78
C THR A 92 1.03 0.91 -66.62
N LEU A 93 0.36 0.00 -67.35
CA LEU A 93 0.77 -1.41 -67.40
C LEU A 93 2.15 -1.58 -68.05
N GLU A 94 2.49 -0.71 -68.99
CA GLU A 94 3.82 -0.67 -69.61
C GLU A 94 4.94 -0.32 -68.60
N GLU A 95 4.70 0.64 -67.70
CA GLU A 95 5.62 0.97 -66.61
C GLU A 95 5.80 -0.20 -65.64
N LEU A 96 4.72 -0.87 -65.25
CA LEU A 96 4.76 -2.07 -64.41
C LEU A 96 5.61 -3.18 -65.07
N LEU A 97 5.35 -3.47 -66.35
CA LEU A 97 6.07 -4.50 -67.10
C LEU A 97 7.55 -4.17 -67.29
N SER A 98 7.87 -2.93 -67.63
CA SER A 98 9.25 -2.48 -67.80
C SER A 98 10.03 -2.54 -66.48
N ALA A 99 9.41 -2.17 -65.36
CA ALA A 99 10.00 -2.29 -64.03
C ALA A 99 10.23 -3.76 -63.63
N ALA A 100 9.27 -4.64 -63.87
CA ALA A 100 9.40 -6.07 -63.61
C ALA A 100 10.51 -6.71 -64.47
N THR A 101 10.61 -6.33 -65.74
CA THR A 101 11.65 -6.79 -66.67
C THR A 101 13.03 -6.32 -66.21
N ARG A 102 13.17 -5.07 -65.75
CA ARG A 102 14.43 -4.54 -65.17
C ARG A 102 14.85 -5.30 -63.91
N ARG A 103 13.88 -5.78 -63.11
CA ARG A 103 14.11 -6.64 -61.94
C ARG A 103 14.31 -8.12 -62.30
N SER A 104 14.33 -8.46 -63.59
CA SER A 104 14.47 -9.84 -64.09
C SER A 104 13.37 -10.80 -63.58
N LYS A 105 12.18 -10.29 -63.24
CA LYS A 105 11.02 -11.14 -62.92
C LYS A 105 10.44 -11.71 -64.21
N LYS A 106 10.20 -13.02 -64.22
CA LYS A 106 9.52 -13.71 -65.34
C LYS A 106 8.01 -13.63 -65.14
N LEU A 107 7.28 -13.59 -66.25
CA LEU A 107 5.82 -13.77 -66.25
C LEU A 107 5.46 -15.17 -65.70
N PRO A 108 4.35 -15.32 -64.98
CA PRO A 108 3.30 -14.31 -64.76
C PRO A 108 3.60 -13.31 -63.63
N ILE A 109 3.10 -12.07 -63.76
CA ILE A 109 3.22 -11.01 -62.74
C ILE A 109 1.85 -10.71 -62.14
N GLY A 110 1.72 -10.83 -60.82
CA GLY A 110 0.53 -10.39 -60.10
C GLY A 110 0.50 -8.87 -59.95
N PHE A 111 -0.65 -8.25 -60.19
CA PHE A 111 -0.84 -6.83 -59.96
C PHE A 111 -2.27 -6.51 -59.54
N MET A 112 -2.45 -5.34 -58.92
CA MET A 112 -3.74 -4.81 -58.51
C MET A 112 -3.86 -3.35 -58.91
N SER A 113 -5.08 -2.92 -59.22
CA SER A 113 -5.38 -1.51 -59.47
C SER A 113 -6.28 -0.98 -58.36
N THR A 114 -5.88 0.15 -57.77
CA THR A 114 -6.72 0.88 -56.79
C THR A 114 -7.88 1.62 -57.45
N HIS A 115 -7.89 1.69 -58.79
CA HIS A 115 -9.00 2.20 -59.59
C HIS A 115 -9.78 1.06 -60.24
N ARG A 116 -11.09 1.28 -60.44
CA ARG A 116 -11.91 0.37 -61.24
C ARG A 116 -11.35 0.33 -62.66
N ILE A 117 -11.21 -0.85 -63.24
CA ILE A 117 -10.81 -1.01 -64.64
C ILE A 117 -12.07 -1.37 -65.42
N THR A 118 -12.50 -0.46 -66.30
CA THR A 118 -13.66 -0.68 -67.15
C THR A 118 -13.18 -1.12 -68.52
N THR A 119 -13.51 -2.35 -68.91
CA THR A 119 -13.29 -2.88 -70.26
C THR A 119 -14.64 -3.14 -70.94
N GLU A 120 -14.65 -3.29 -72.26
CA GLU A 120 -15.86 -3.63 -73.02
C GLU A 120 -16.47 -4.97 -72.58
N ALA A 121 -15.64 -5.91 -72.10
CA ALA A 121 -16.06 -7.23 -71.68
C ALA A 121 -16.50 -7.30 -70.21
N ARG A 122 -15.84 -6.57 -69.30
CA ARG A 122 -16.09 -6.63 -67.85
C ARG A 122 -15.56 -5.41 -67.11
N VAL A 123 -16.18 -5.10 -65.98
CA VAL A 123 -15.65 -4.16 -64.99
C VAL A 123 -14.89 -4.94 -63.93
N VAL A 124 -13.60 -4.66 -63.79
CA VAL A 124 -12.78 -5.16 -62.69
C VAL A 124 -12.95 -4.21 -61.50
N PRO A 125 -13.42 -4.69 -60.33
CA PRO A 125 -13.49 -3.90 -59.11
C PRO A 125 -12.13 -3.35 -58.69
N ARG A 126 -12.14 -2.36 -57.80
CA ARG A 126 -10.92 -1.86 -57.17
C ARG A 126 -10.30 -2.97 -56.33
N ASP A 127 -8.98 -2.98 -56.24
CA ASP A 127 -8.21 -3.88 -55.37
C ASP A 127 -8.53 -5.36 -55.65
N GLN A 128 -8.84 -5.67 -56.91
CA GLN A 128 -9.02 -7.03 -57.38
C GLN A 128 -7.69 -7.52 -57.99
N PRO A 129 -7.15 -8.67 -57.56
CA PRO A 129 -5.90 -9.22 -58.10
C PRO A 129 -6.07 -9.68 -59.55
N LEU A 130 -5.10 -9.32 -60.38
CA LEU A 130 -4.97 -9.72 -61.79
C LEU A 130 -3.60 -10.36 -62.00
N LEU A 131 -3.56 -11.43 -62.78
CA LEU A 131 -2.33 -12.10 -63.14
C LEU A 131 -1.99 -11.80 -64.60
N LEU A 132 -0.94 -11.03 -64.85
CA LEU A 132 -0.44 -10.77 -66.19
C LEU A 132 0.36 -11.99 -66.66
N GLU A 133 -0.22 -12.79 -67.55
CA GLU A 133 0.38 -14.04 -68.05
C GLU A 133 1.31 -13.81 -69.24
N ASP A 134 0.88 -12.98 -70.19
CA ASP A 134 1.60 -12.77 -71.44
C ASP A 134 1.27 -11.41 -72.07
N VAL A 135 2.05 -10.99 -73.07
CA VAL A 135 1.80 -9.81 -73.90
C VAL A 135 1.54 -10.26 -75.34
N GLU A 136 0.28 -10.19 -75.75
CA GLU A 136 -0.17 -10.64 -77.07
C GLU A 136 -0.25 -9.47 -78.07
N ALA A 137 0.08 -9.72 -79.34
CA ALA A 137 -0.07 -8.75 -80.41
C ALA A 137 -1.47 -8.87 -81.04
N TYR A 138 -2.28 -7.81 -80.95
CA TYR A 138 -3.62 -7.74 -81.55
C TYR A 138 -3.74 -6.50 -82.45
N HIS A 139 -4.00 -6.70 -83.75
CA HIS A 139 -4.26 -5.62 -84.72
C HIS A 139 -3.26 -4.44 -84.64
N ARG A 140 -1.94 -4.73 -84.65
CA ARG A 140 -0.82 -3.76 -84.52
C ARG A 140 -0.69 -3.05 -83.16
N THR A 141 -1.39 -3.51 -82.12
CA THR A 141 -1.25 -3.02 -80.74
C THR A 141 -0.91 -4.17 -79.79
N TYR A 142 0.01 -3.96 -78.86
CA TYR A 142 0.32 -4.94 -77.82
C TYR A 142 -0.70 -4.84 -76.68
N ARG A 143 -1.24 -5.98 -76.25
CA ARG A 143 -2.18 -6.08 -75.14
C ARG A 143 -1.68 -7.09 -74.12
N ALA A 144 -1.76 -6.73 -72.86
CA ALA A 144 -1.48 -7.62 -71.73
C ALA A 144 -2.64 -8.60 -71.54
N ARG A 145 -2.35 -9.90 -71.64
CA ARG A 145 -3.25 -10.99 -71.27
C ARG A 145 -3.25 -11.12 -69.75
N CYS A 146 -4.31 -10.63 -69.12
CA CYS A 146 -4.49 -10.60 -67.67
C CYS A 146 -5.58 -11.57 -67.25
N VAL A 147 -5.27 -12.52 -66.38
CA VAL A 147 -6.25 -13.45 -65.81
C VAL A 147 -6.80 -12.88 -64.51
N LEU A 148 -8.12 -12.79 -64.45
CA LEU A 148 -8.88 -12.49 -63.26
C LEU A 148 -9.34 -13.81 -62.65
N ASP A 149 -8.82 -14.16 -61.48
CA ASP A 149 -9.29 -15.33 -60.75
C ASP A 149 -10.69 -15.05 -60.17
N THR A 150 -11.67 -15.88 -60.51
CA THR A 150 -13.03 -15.77 -59.94
C THR A 150 -13.48 -17.14 -59.45
N GLU A 151 -14.28 -17.15 -58.37
CA GLU A 151 -14.67 -18.35 -57.61
C GLU A 151 -15.24 -19.52 -58.44
N THR A 152 -15.73 -19.25 -59.65
CA THR A 152 -16.35 -20.27 -60.53
C THR A 152 -15.49 -20.64 -61.74
N ARG A 153 -14.79 -19.69 -62.40
CA ARG A 153 -13.79 -19.90 -63.49
C ARG A 153 -12.86 -18.68 -63.66
N PRO A 154 -11.58 -18.85 -64.02
CA PRO A 154 -10.71 -17.73 -64.36
C PRO A 154 -11.21 -17.01 -65.63
N PHE A 155 -11.25 -15.68 -65.61
CA PHE A 155 -11.69 -14.84 -66.72
C PHE A 155 -10.49 -14.08 -67.33
N ILE A 156 -10.30 -14.19 -68.64
CA ILE A 156 -9.17 -13.56 -69.34
C ILE A 156 -9.58 -12.17 -69.85
N LEU A 157 -8.76 -11.17 -69.53
CA LEU A 157 -8.89 -9.78 -69.95
C LEU A 157 -7.70 -9.40 -70.83
N HIS A 158 -7.95 -8.75 -71.96
CA HIS A 158 -6.89 -8.17 -72.79
C HIS A 158 -6.85 -6.66 -72.57
N LEU A 159 -5.94 -6.21 -71.71
CA LEU A 159 -5.76 -4.80 -71.37
C LEU A 159 -4.71 -4.16 -72.29
N PRO A 160 -4.93 -2.94 -72.82
CA PRO A 160 -3.89 -2.24 -73.56
C PRO A 160 -2.73 -1.88 -72.63
N LEU A 161 -1.48 -1.91 -73.12
CA LEU A 161 -0.32 -1.53 -72.31
C LEU A 161 -0.39 -0.06 -71.82
N SER A 162 -1.06 0.80 -72.58
CA SER A 162 -1.36 2.18 -72.23
C SER A 162 -2.49 2.36 -71.22
N GLN A 163 -3.08 1.26 -70.71
CA GLN A 163 -4.10 1.31 -69.67
C GLN A 163 -3.56 2.10 -68.48
N LYS A 164 -4.28 3.16 -68.11
CA LYS A 164 -3.91 4.01 -66.97
C LYS A 164 -4.46 3.44 -65.68
N GLY A 165 -3.69 3.60 -64.61
CA GLY A 165 -4.06 3.26 -63.25
C GLY A 165 -3.06 3.85 -62.25
N PRO A 166 -3.24 3.58 -60.96
CA PRO A 166 -2.13 3.26 -60.09
C PRO A 166 -2.11 1.74 -59.96
N PHE A 167 -1.15 1.10 -60.62
CA PHE A 167 -0.93 -0.35 -60.52
C PHE A 167 0.11 -0.65 -59.45
N TRP A 168 -0.20 -1.62 -58.61
CA TRP A 168 0.73 -2.14 -57.61
C TRP A 168 1.07 -3.56 -57.97
N GLU A 169 2.35 -3.89 -57.89
CA GLU A 169 2.80 -5.28 -58.01
C GLU A 169 2.34 -6.04 -56.76
N TRP A 170 1.64 -7.14 -56.99
CA TRP A 170 1.02 -7.96 -55.95
C TRP A 170 1.65 -9.35 -55.97
N GLU A 171 2.09 -9.83 -54.81
CA GLU A 171 2.62 -11.18 -54.67
C GLU A 171 1.46 -12.16 -54.41
N PRO A 172 1.38 -13.29 -55.15
CA PRO A 172 0.36 -14.28 -54.93
C PRO A 172 0.51 -14.91 -53.54
N GLY A 173 -0.38 -14.52 -52.63
CA GLY A 173 -0.49 -15.03 -51.28
C GLY A 173 -1.91 -14.81 -50.75
N ALA A 174 -2.40 -15.73 -49.92
CA ALA A 174 -3.70 -15.57 -49.29
C ALA A 174 -3.70 -14.30 -48.42
N PRO A 175 -4.73 -13.43 -48.52
CA PRO A 175 -4.90 -12.31 -47.60
C PRO A 175 -4.84 -12.81 -46.16
N ARG A 176 -4.00 -12.19 -45.33
CA ARG A 176 -3.73 -12.68 -43.96
C ARG A 176 -4.45 -11.80 -42.93
N PRO A 177 -4.96 -12.38 -41.83
CA PRO A 177 -5.41 -11.59 -40.69
C PRO A 177 -4.25 -10.80 -40.07
N LEU A 178 -4.58 -9.71 -39.37
CA LEU A 178 -3.61 -8.77 -38.79
C LEU A 178 -2.47 -9.46 -38.02
N LEU A 179 -2.79 -10.37 -37.10
CA LEU A 179 -1.79 -11.04 -36.27
C LEU A 179 -0.80 -11.87 -37.10
N GLN A 180 -1.28 -12.52 -38.17
CA GLN A 180 -0.42 -13.32 -39.05
C GLN A 180 0.43 -12.44 -39.96
N ALA A 181 -0.05 -11.24 -40.33
CA ALA A 181 0.75 -10.27 -41.07
C ALA A 181 1.91 -9.71 -40.23
N LEU A 182 1.73 -9.61 -38.91
CA LEU A 182 2.76 -9.12 -37.97
C LEU A 182 3.78 -10.18 -37.54
N GLN A 183 3.44 -11.47 -37.61
CA GLN A 183 4.32 -12.57 -37.17
C GLN A 183 5.47 -12.88 -38.12
N ASP A 184 5.40 -12.43 -39.37
CA ASP A 184 6.38 -12.74 -40.41
C ASP A 184 7.44 -11.63 -40.49
N PRO A 185 8.68 -11.86 -40.01
CA PRO A 185 9.72 -10.82 -39.97
C PRO A 185 10.09 -10.31 -41.36
N ALA A 186 9.91 -11.12 -42.41
CA ALA A 186 10.17 -10.74 -43.79
C ALA A 186 9.17 -9.72 -44.34
N LEU A 187 8.04 -9.52 -43.64
CA LEU A 187 7.02 -8.54 -43.97
C LEU A 187 7.08 -7.28 -43.09
N SER A 188 8.06 -7.19 -42.18
CA SER A 188 8.36 -5.94 -41.46
C SER A 188 8.69 -4.82 -42.46
N ASP A 189 8.14 -3.64 -42.22
CA ASP A 189 8.28 -2.45 -43.08
C ASP A 189 7.82 -2.60 -44.54
N ARG A 190 7.06 -3.65 -44.88
CA ARG A 190 6.41 -3.78 -46.19
C ARG A 190 5.10 -3.00 -46.27
N LEU A 191 4.74 -2.62 -47.49
CA LEU A 191 3.44 -2.04 -47.80
C LEU A 191 2.36 -3.11 -47.81
N PHE A 192 1.21 -2.78 -47.24
CA PHE A 192 0.01 -3.60 -47.25
C PHE A 192 -1.16 -2.86 -47.88
N THR A 193 -2.08 -3.62 -48.47
CA THR A 193 -3.43 -3.15 -48.81
C THR A 193 -4.46 -3.88 -47.95
N CYS A 194 -5.48 -3.14 -47.51
CA CYS A 194 -6.57 -3.65 -46.69
C CYS A 194 -7.91 -3.03 -47.16
N PRO A 195 -8.81 -3.80 -47.79
CA PRO A 195 -10.06 -3.27 -48.33
C PRO A 195 -11.00 -2.62 -47.30
N THR A 196 -10.85 -2.98 -46.03
CA THR A 196 -11.66 -2.44 -44.93
C THR A 196 -11.15 -1.11 -44.40
N LEU A 197 -9.96 -0.68 -44.82
CA LEU A 197 -9.36 0.61 -44.43
C LEU A 197 -9.44 1.62 -45.59
N PRO A 198 -9.51 2.92 -45.29
CA PRO A 198 -9.65 3.97 -46.32
C PRO A 198 -8.38 4.19 -47.15
N TRP A 199 -7.23 3.64 -46.72
CA TRP A 199 -5.94 3.85 -47.37
C TRP A 199 -5.59 2.72 -48.34
N ARG A 200 -5.00 3.12 -49.46
CA ARG A 200 -4.63 2.24 -50.59
C ARG A 200 -3.33 1.46 -50.36
N SER A 201 -2.46 2.02 -49.54
CA SER A 201 -1.17 1.46 -49.15
C SER A 201 -0.86 1.95 -47.74
N LEU A 202 -0.45 1.05 -46.86
CA LEU A 202 -0.12 1.37 -45.49
C LEU A 202 1.04 0.49 -44.99
N ILE A 203 1.80 1.00 -44.05
CA ILE A 203 2.80 0.24 -43.29
C ILE A 203 2.18 -0.08 -41.93
N LEU A 204 2.36 -1.31 -41.46
CA LEU A 204 1.89 -1.73 -40.15
C LEU A 204 3.03 -1.55 -39.13
N ARG A 205 2.83 -0.66 -38.16
CA ARG A 205 3.75 -0.48 -37.02
C ARG A 205 3.12 -1.02 -35.73
N PRO A 206 3.42 -2.27 -35.33
CA PRO A 206 2.86 -2.82 -34.10
C PRO A 206 3.47 -2.15 -32.86
N GLN A 207 2.66 -1.91 -31.84
CA GLN A 207 3.09 -1.43 -30.53
C GLN A 207 2.75 -2.47 -29.46
N TYR A 208 3.77 -2.87 -28.71
CA TYR A 208 3.67 -3.91 -27.70
C TYR A 208 3.82 -3.33 -26.29
N GLU A 209 3.28 -4.05 -25.33
CA GLU A 209 3.54 -3.87 -23.91
C GLU A 209 4.28 -5.11 -23.41
N LEU A 210 5.46 -4.90 -22.85
CA LEU A 210 6.23 -5.91 -22.17
C LEU A 210 5.79 -5.94 -20.71
N GLN A 211 5.58 -7.13 -20.16
CA GLN A 211 5.52 -7.35 -18.73
C GLN A 211 6.87 -7.89 -18.29
N ALA A 212 7.48 -7.20 -17.33
CA ALA A 212 8.81 -7.52 -16.90
C ALA A 212 8.99 -7.41 -15.38
N ILE A 213 9.92 -8.20 -14.88
CA ILE A 213 10.36 -8.20 -13.49
C ILE A 213 11.72 -7.50 -13.46
N MET A 214 11.84 -6.49 -12.62
CA MET A 214 13.11 -5.82 -12.34
C MET A 214 13.67 -6.34 -11.02
N HIS A 215 14.99 -6.27 -10.85
CA HIS A 215 15.63 -6.68 -9.60
C HIS A 215 15.16 -5.77 -8.44
N LEU A 216 14.78 -6.38 -7.30
CA LEU A 216 14.33 -5.69 -6.07
C LEU A 216 13.06 -4.85 -6.23
N ARG A 217 12.29 -5.05 -7.30
CA ARG A 217 11.01 -4.36 -7.51
C ARG A 217 9.85 -5.31 -7.20
N ARG A 218 8.90 -4.84 -6.39
CA ARG A 218 7.73 -5.64 -5.96
C ARG A 218 6.76 -5.94 -7.09
N THR A 219 6.54 -4.96 -7.97
CA THR A 219 5.52 -5.01 -9.00
C THR A 219 6.10 -5.45 -10.34
N ILE A 220 5.29 -6.20 -11.10
CA ILE A 220 5.55 -6.46 -12.52
C ILE A 220 5.38 -5.12 -13.24
N VAL A 221 6.43 -4.71 -13.94
CA VAL A 221 6.48 -3.47 -14.68
C VAL A 221 5.92 -3.72 -16.06
N LYS A 222 4.98 -2.87 -16.48
CA LYS A 222 4.55 -2.77 -17.86
C LYS A 222 5.45 -1.77 -18.55
N ILE A 223 6.02 -2.11 -19.70
CA ILE A 223 6.95 -1.25 -20.45
C ILE A 223 6.45 -1.19 -21.90
N PRO A 224 6.16 -0.02 -22.47
CA PRO A 224 5.80 0.08 -23.88
C PRO A 224 7.03 -0.18 -24.74
N SER A 225 6.86 -0.90 -25.85
CA SER A 225 7.95 -1.18 -26.78
C SER A 225 8.46 0.09 -27.48
N THR A 226 7.64 1.15 -27.52
CA THR A 226 8.00 2.47 -28.08
C THR A 226 8.92 3.28 -27.17
N LEU A 227 9.29 2.78 -26.00
CA LEU A 227 10.23 3.48 -25.13
C LEU A 227 11.59 3.54 -25.82
N GLU A 228 12.17 4.74 -25.91
CA GLU A 228 13.45 5.00 -26.60
C GLU A 228 14.64 4.51 -25.78
N VAL A 229 14.80 3.19 -25.75
CA VAL A 229 15.83 2.48 -24.99
C VAL A 229 16.46 1.42 -25.89
N ASP A 230 17.79 1.35 -25.86
CA ASP A 230 18.54 0.27 -26.48
C ASP A 230 18.80 -0.82 -25.45
N VAL A 231 18.56 -2.06 -25.85
CA VAL A 231 18.67 -3.24 -25.01
C VAL A 231 19.58 -4.28 -25.63
N GLU A 232 20.21 -5.07 -24.77
CA GLU A 232 20.98 -6.25 -25.15
C GLU A 232 20.38 -7.49 -24.48
N ASP A 233 20.11 -8.55 -25.25
CA ASP A 233 19.72 -9.85 -24.69
C ASP A 233 20.94 -10.51 -24.02
N VAL A 234 20.89 -10.56 -22.69
CA VAL A 234 21.91 -11.16 -21.82
C VAL A 234 21.39 -12.44 -21.14
N THR A 235 20.32 -13.05 -21.66
CA THR A 235 19.69 -14.26 -21.08
C THR A 235 20.71 -15.38 -20.90
N ALA A 236 21.60 -15.60 -21.86
CA ALA A 236 22.61 -16.67 -21.80
C ALA A 236 23.66 -16.44 -20.70
N SER A 237 24.07 -15.19 -20.45
CA SER A 237 25.06 -14.83 -19.43
C SER A 237 24.45 -14.58 -18.04
N SER A 238 23.13 -14.45 -17.96
CA SER A 238 22.41 -14.07 -16.73
C SER A 238 21.73 -15.24 -16.03
N GLN A 239 22.14 -16.49 -16.32
CA GLN A 239 21.53 -17.69 -15.72
C GLN A 239 21.69 -17.76 -14.19
N HIS A 240 22.66 -17.05 -13.62
CA HIS A 240 22.90 -16.96 -12.17
C HIS A 240 22.19 -15.78 -11.50
N ILE A 241 21.47 -14.95 -12.27
CA ILE A 241 20.81 -13.76 -11.75
C ILE A 241 19.41 -14.15 -11.29
N HIS A 242 19.22 -14.21 -9.97
CA HIS A 242 17.91 -14.39 -9.36
C HIS A 242 17.22 -13.03 -9.30
N PHE A 243 16.08 -12.92 -10.00
CA PHE A 243 15.22 -11.75 -9.90
C PHE A 243 14.49 -11.82 -8.57
N ILE A 244 15.04 -11.12 -7.58
CA ILE A 244 14.47 -11.04 -6.24
C ILE A 244 13.21 -10.18 -6.31
N GLN A 245 12.05 -10.80 -6.02
CA GLN A 245 10.79 -10.09 -5.83
C GLN A 245 10.61 -9.84 -4.32
N PRO A 246 10.69 -8.59 -3.86
CA PRO A 246 10.39 -8.27 -2.47
C PRO A 246 8.90 -8.51 -2.18
N LEU A 247 8.61 -8.93 -0.97
CA LEU A 247 7.30 -9.20 -0.43
C LEU A 247 7.20 -8.55 0.94
N LEU A 248 6.04 -7.99 1.25
CA LEU A 248 5.71 -7.61 2.62
C LEU A 248 5.39 -8.86 3.45
N LEU A 249 5.63 -8.82 4.77
CA LEU A 249 5.17 -9.88 5.66
C LEU A 249 3.64 -10.00 5.64
N SER A 250 2.92 -8.88 5.49
CA SER A 250 1.47 -8.88 5.32
C SER A 250 1.02 -9.60 4.04
N GLU A 251 1.77 -9.47 2.95
CA GLU A 251 1.55 -10.21 1.71
C GLU A 251 1.90 -11.70 1.85
N ALA A 252 3.00 -12.02 2.55
CA ALA A 252 3.38 -13.40 2.84
C ALA A 252 2.32 -14.11 3.70
N LEU A 253 1.76 -13.39 4.68
CA LEU A 253 0.62 -13.84 5.48
C LEU A 253 -0.61 -14.11 4.58
N ALA A 254 -0.94 -13.18 3.68
CA ALA A 254 -2.09 -13.31 2.78
C ALA A 254 -1.93 -14.48 1.77
N ARG A 255 -0.70 -14.81 1.37
CA ARG A 255 -0.41 -15.97 0.51
C ARG A 255 -0.68 -17.31 1.19
N GLY A 256 -0.56 -17.39 2.52
CA GLY A 256 -0.97 -18.56 3.29
C GLY A 256 -0.08 -19.81 3.12
N GLY A 257 1.19 -19.66 2.71
CA GLY A 257 2.17 -20.74 2.61
C GLY A 257 2.53 -21.15 1.17
N PRO A 258 3.39 -22.17 0.99
CA PRO A 258 3.76 -23.21 1.97
C PRO A 258 4.73 -22.74 3.07
N PHE A 259 4.56 -23.26 4.28
CA PHE A 259 5.47 -23.07 5.41
C PHE A 259 6.21 -24.39 5.74
N PRO A 260 7.44 -24.37 6.28
CA PRO A 260 8.24 -23.18 6.61
C PRO A 260 8.77 -22.44 5.37
N LEU A 261 8.73 -21.11 5.40
CA LEU A 261 9.14 -20.23 4.31
C LEU A 261 10.46 -19.51 4.66
N PRO A 262 11.59 -19.89 4.03
CA PRO A 262 12.87 -19.21 4.22
C PRO A 262 12.90 -17.90 3.44
N THR A 263 13.30 -16.83 4.13
CA THR A 263 13.27 -15.46 3.61
C THR A 263 14.50 -14.67 4.06
N GLU A 264 14.85 -13.61 3.33
CA GLU A 264 15.88 -12.64 3.69
C GLU A 264 15.25 -11.25 3.87
N ILE A 265 15.62 -10.56 4.95
CA ILE A 265 15.16 -9.19 5.23
C ILE A 265 15.86 -8.25 4.25
N LEU A 266 15.09 -7.62 3.37
CA LEU A 266 15.57 -6.58 2.48
C LEU A 266 15.53 -5.20 3.14
N GLU A 267 14.45 -4.91 3.87
CA GLU A 267 14.23 -3.64 4.55
C GLU A 267 13.40 -3.83 5.82
N VAL A 268 13.70 -3.04 6.84
CA VAL A 268 12.96 -2.99 8.11
C VAL A 268 12.23 -1.64 8.16
N PRO A 269 10.94 -1.59 8.57
CA PRO A 269 10.20 -0.35 8.70
C PRO A 269 10.93 0.67 9.59
N GLU A 270 11.01 1.92 9.11
CA GLU A 270 11.56 3.02 9.89
C GLU A 270 10.57 3.46 10.96
N GLY A 271 10.99 3.43 12.23
CA GLY A 271 10.14 3.84 13.34
C GLY A 271 10.70 3.46 14.71
N PRO A 272 10.08 3.95 15.80
CA PRO A 272 10.40 3.46 17.13
C PRO A 272 10.05 1.96 17.22
N PRO A 273 10.84 1.16 17.97
CA PRO A 273 10.60 -0.27 18.09
C PRO A 273 9.23 -0.54 18.75
N VAL A 274 8.55 -1.56 18.24
CA VAL A 274 7.24 -2.01 18.74
C VAL A 274 7.39 -2.72 20.11
N PHE A 275 8.39 -3.59 20.19
CA PHE A 275 8.70 -4.42 21.37
C PHE A 275 10.05 -4.01 21.98
N LEU A 276 10.20 -4.24 23.28
CA LEU A 276 11.47 -4.06 24.01
C LEU A 276 12.34 -5.33 24.03
N SER A 277 11.89 -6.38 23.35
CA SER A 277 12.53 -7.69 23.42
C SER A 277 13.85 -7.75 22.67
N PRO A 278 14.84 -8.55 23.13
CA PRO A 278 16.18 -8.57 22.55
C PRO A 278 16.22 -8.90 21.06
N TRP A 279 15.25 -9.69 20.57
CA TRP A 279 15.17 -10.11 19.18
C TRP A 279 14.89 -8.94 18.21
N ILE A 280 14.33 -7.81 18.67
CA ILE A 280 14.08 -6.65 17.80
C ILE A 280 15.37 -6.08 17.22
N GLY A 281 16.45 -6.08 18.01
CA GLY A 281 17.77 -5.62 17.58
C GLY A 281 18.47 -6.59 16.63
N SER A 282 18.00 -7.84 16.60
CA SER A 282 18.45 -8.81 15.62
C SER A 282 17.87 -8.50 14.25
N LEU A 283 16.64 -8.03 14.10
CA LEU A 283 16.05 -7.76 12.78
C LEU A 283 16.81 -6.67 12.00
N GLN A 284 17.68 -7.09 11.09
CA GLN A 284 18.53 -6.22 10.29
C GLN A 284 18.51 -6.64 8.83
N LYS A 285 18.74 -5.67 7.94
CA LYS A 285 18.89 -5.92 6.51
C LYS A 285 19.96 -6.97 6.23
N GLY A 286 19.64 -7.93 5.36
CA GLY A 286 20.50 -9.06 4.98
C GLY A 286 20.41 -10.27 5.91
N GLN A 287 19.64 -10.21 7.00
CA GLN A 287 19.44 -11.38 7.83
C GLN A 287 18.39 -12.33 7.26
N LYS A 288 18.61 -13.63 7.46
CA LYS A 288 17.68 -14.67 7.03
C LYS A 288 16.74 -15.07 8.16
N LEU A 289 15.46 -15.13 7.81
CA LEU A 289 14.34 -15.48 8.64
C LEU A 289 13.63 -16.71 8.07
N CYS A 290 13.24 -17.63 8.94
CA CYS A 290 12.36 -18.72 8.58
C CYS A 290 10.98 -18.48 9.19
N ILE A 291 9.95 -18.33 8.33
CA ILE A 291 8.56 -18.15 8.74
C ILE A 291 7.94 -19.54 8.87
N HIS A 292 7.60 -19.96 10.09
CA HIS A 292 7.05 -21.28 10.38
C HIS A 292 5.54 -21.37 10.17
N GLY A 293 4.86 -20.22 10.16
CA GLY A 293 3.41 -20.11 9.93
C GLY A 293 2.74 -19.19 10.93
N LEU A 294 1.42 -19.37 11.09
CA LEU A 294 0.60 -18.60 12.03
C LEU A 294 0.84 -19.03 13.47
N ALA A 295 0.91 -18.04 14.36
CA ALA A 295 0.99 -18.27 15.79
C ALA A 295 -0.33 -18.82 16.35
N SER A 296 -0.22 -19.79 17.25
CA SER A 296 -1.35 -20.42 17.92
C SER A 296 -1.20 -20.29 19.44
N PRO A 297 -2.23 -19.81 20.16
CA PRO A 297 -3.55 -19.39 19.69
C PRO A 297 -3.53 -18.07 18.88
N PRO A 298 -4.56 -17.73 18.11
CA PRO A 298 -4.59 -16.56 17.22
C PRO A 298 -4.97 -15.24 17.92
N TRP A 299 -4.85 -15.16 19.24
CA TRP A 299 -5.20 -13.97 20.00
C TRP A 299 -4.21 -13.68 21.12
N ARG A 300 -4.10 -12.40 21.49
CA ARG A 300 -3.29 -11.88 22.59
C ARG A 300 -4.11 -10.93 23.46
N VAL A 301 -3.64 -10.62 24.66
CA VAL A 301 -4.27 -9.67 25.57
C VAL A 301 -3.30 -8.54 25.89
N LEU A 302 -3.78 -7.30 25.75
CA LEU A 302 -3.04 -6.11 26.15
C LEU A 302 -3.13 -5.94 27.68
N VAL A 303 -2.00 -5.76 28.34
CA VAL A 303 -1.92 -5.69 29.80
C VAL A 303 -1.10 -4.48 30.23
N SER A 304 -1.60 -3.73 31.21
CA SER A 304 -0.86 -2.66 31.87
C SER A 304 -0.61 -2.98 33.35
N THR A 305 0.53 -2.53 33.86
CA THR A 305 0.88 -2.72 35.28
C THR A 305 0.32 -1.62 36.16
N LYS A 306 -0.19 -1.96 37.35
CA LYS A 306 -0.51 -0.99 38.41
C LYS A 306 0.60 -0.91 39.47
N GLY A 307 0.77 0.27 40.08
CA GLY A 307 1.55 0.45 41.32
C GLY A 307 3.00 0.90 41.18
N ARG A 308 3.51 1.17 39.96
CA ARG A 308 4.82 1.82 39.75
C ARG A 308 4.66 3.26 39.30
N LYS A 309 5.69 4.11 39.52
CA LYS A 309 5.72 5.51 39.05
C LYS A 309 5.61 5.63 37.52
N VAL A 310 6.09 4.62 36.79
CA VAL A 310 5.98 4.50 35.33
C VAL A 310 5.29 3.18 35.02
N PRO A 311 4.13 3.20 34.34
CA PRO A 311 3.44 1.97 33.94
C PRO A 311 4.26 1.23 32.88
N ARG A 312 4.19 -0.09 32.89
CA ARG A 312 4.70 -0.96 31.83
C ARG A 312 3.55 -1.65 31.13
N HIS A 313 3.76 -1.95 29.87
CA HIS A 313 2.75 -2.51 28.98
C HIS A 313 3.25 -3.82 28.38
N PHE A 314 2.40 -4.83 28.38
CA PHE A 314 2.73 -6.17 27.90
C PHE A 314 1.67 -6.67 26.94
N LEU A 315 2.09 -7.49 25.99
CA LEU A 315 1.24 -8.32 25.18
C LEU A 315 1.40 -9.78 25.64
N ILE A 316 0.29 -10.41 26.05
CA ILE A 316 0.31 -11.78 26.56
C ILE A 316 -0.41 -12.69 25.57
N SER A 317 0.28 -13.74 25.12
CA SER A 317 -0.29 -14.81 24.29
C SER A 317 -1.33 -15.62 25.06
N GLY A 318 -2.39 -16.05 24.37
CA GLY A 318 -3.36 -16.99 24.96
C GLY A 318 -2.73 -18.33 25.39
N ALA A 319 -1.53 -18.67 24.91
CA ALA A 319 -0.76 -19.83 25.35
C ALA A 319 -0.12 -19.68 26.74
N TYR A 320 -0.19 -18.50 27.37
CA TYR A 320 0.38 -18.24 28.69
C TYR A 320 -0.22 -19.16 29.77
N GLN A 321 0.64 -19.90 30.46
CA GLN A 321 0.24 -20.94 31.42
C GLN A 321 0.25 -20.48 32.89
N GLY A 322 0.63 -19.23 33.15
CA GLY A 322 0.59 -18.67 34.50
C GLY A 322 -0.85 -18.56 35.04
N LYS A 323 -1.01 -18.72 36.35
CA LYS A 323 -2.33 -18.67 37.01
C LYS A 323 -2.63 -17.27 37.51
N LEU A 324 -3.79 -16.76 37.13
CA LEU A 324 -4.27 -15.42 37.45
C LEU A 324 -5.36 -15.49 38.51
N ARG A 325 -5.41 -14.50 39.38
CA ARG A 325 -6.52 -14.28 40.32
C ARG A 325 -7.04 -12.86 40.16
N ARG A 326 -8.36 -12.71 40.14
CA ARG A 326 -9.00 -11.40 40.05
C ARG A 326 -8.70 -10.56 41.30
N ARG A 327 -8.60 -9.26 41.08
CA ARG A 327 -8.40 -8.24 42.09
C ARG A 327 -9.59 -7.27 42.09
N PRO A 328 -9.99 -6.79 43.27
CA PRO A 328 -10.94 -5.68 43.37
C PRO A 328 -10.54 -4.52 42.46
N ARG A 329 -11.50 -4.01 41.67
CA ARG A 329 -11.29 -2.77 40.93
C ARG A 329 -11.28 -1.58 41.89
N GLU A 330 -10.41 -0.62 41.59
CA GLU A 330 -10.34 0.66 42.30
C GLU A 330 -10.95 1.77 41.44
N PHE A 331 -11.91 2.50 41.99
CA PHE A 331 -12.61 3.61 41.35
C PHE A 331 -12.31 4.90 42.11
N LEU A 332 -11.96 5.99 41.43
CA LEU A 332 -11.59 7.25 42.08
C LEU A 332 -12.76 8.24 42.17
N THR A 333 -13.79 8.02 41.36
CA THR A 333 -14.97 8.87 41.26
C THR A 333 -16.23 8.04 41.10
N ALA A 334 -17.38 8.63 41.44
CA ALA A 334 -18.67 8.05 41.13
C ALA A 334 -18.83 7.85 39.61
N TYR A 335 -18.31 8.75 38.77
CA TYR A 335 -18.29 8.55 37.32
C TYR A 335 -17.61 7.24 36.89
N ASP A 336 -16.53 6.82 37.56
CA ASP A 336 -15.86 5.56 37.25
C ASP A 336 -16.75 4.34 37.57
N LEU A 337 -17.60 4.44 38.61
CA LEU A 337 -18.60 3.41 38.94
C LEU A 337 -19.67 3.29 37.85
N LEU A 338 -20.09 4.41 37.28
CA LEU A 338 -21.05 4.42 36.16
C LEU A 338 -20.49 3.65 34.95
N GLY A 339 -19.23 3.90 34.60
CA GLY A 339 -18.56 3.18 33.51
C GLY A 339 -18.36 1.68 33.79
N ALA A 340 -18.40 1.27 35.06
CA ALA A 340 -18.23 -0.11 35.49
C ALA A 340 -19.54 -0.88 35.68
N LEU A 341 -20.68 -0.19 35.75
CA LEU A 341 -22.01 -0.75 35.93
C LEU A 341 -22.45 -1.51 34.67
N ARG A 342 -22.97 -2.73 34.84
CA ARG A 342 -23.48 -3.55 33.73
C ARG A 342 -24.93 -3.97 33.98
N PRO A 343 -25.78 -4.01 32.93
CA PRO A 343 -27.14 -4.52 33.06
C PRO A 343 -27.13 -5.97 33.60
N GLY A 344 -27.85 -6.22 34.69
CA GLY A 344 -28.03 -7.56 35.26
C GLY A 344 -26.87 -8.07 36.13
N GLN A 345 -25.82 -7.28 36.38
CA GLN A 345 -24.75 -7.65 37.31
C GLN A 345 -24.60 -6.57 38.40
N PRO A 346 -24.90 -6.88 39.68
CA PRO A 346 -24.80 -5.90 40.74
C PRO A 346 -23.34 -5.52 40.98
N LEU A 347 -23.05 -4.21 41.02
CA LEU A 347 -21.73 -3.68 41.34
C LEU A 347 -21.74 -3.24 42.81
N ARG A 348 -21.06 -4.02 43.66
CA ARG A 348 -20.90 -3.71 45.08
C ARG A 348 -19.53 -3.08 45.32
N VAL A 349 -19.51 -1.98 46.05
CA VAL A 349 -18.29 -1.24 46.36
C VAL A 349 -18.25 -0.78 47.80
N VAL A 350 -17.05 -0.59 48.32
CA VAL A 350 -16.79 -0.06 49.65
C VAL A 350 -16.12 1.30 49.53
N ALA A 351 -16.68 2.30 50.22
CA ALA A 351 -16.07 3.63 50.31
C ALA A 351 -14.78 3.55 51.14
N THR A 352 -13.68 4.08 50.61
CA THR A 352 -12.37 4.09 51.28
C THR A 352 -11.95 5.48 51.76
N LYS A 353 -12.80 6.49 51.55
CA LYS A 353 -12.61 7.86 52.05
C LYS A 353 -13.93 8.41 52.59
N ASP A 354 -13.83 9.10 53.72
CA ASP A 354 -14.93 9.87 54.27
C ASP A 354 -15.23 11.06 53.35
N CYS A 355 -16.51 11.28 53.10
CA CYS A 355 -17.01 12.39 52.32
C CYS A 355 -18.27 12.94 52.97
N GLU A 356 -18.21 14.21 53.37
CA GLU A 356 -19.40 14.95 53.80
C GLU A 356 -20.22 15.34 52.56
N GLY A 357 -21.53 15.11 52.60
CA GLY A 357 -22.43 15.63 51.57
C GLY A 357 -22.39 17.16 51.57
N GLU A 358 -22.45 17.81 50.40
CA GLU A 358 -22.55 19.27 50.31
C GLU A 358 -23.82 19.71 51.05
N GLY A 359 -23.66 20.21 52.29
CA GLY A 359 -24.69 20.33 53.31
C GLY A 359 -25.90 21.18 52.95
N ILE A 360 -26.85 20.59 52.23
CA ILE A 360 -28.19 21.13 52.01
C ILE A 360 -29.16 19.96 52.09
N ASP A 361 -30.23 20.14 52.88
CA ASP A 361 -31.36 19.24 53.12
C ASP A 361 -32.11 18.85 51.82
N SER A 362 -31.42 18.18 50.89
CA SER A 362 -31.99 17.57 49.69
C SER A 362 -32.10 16.07 49.96
N PRO A 363 -33.31 15.48 49.96
CA PRO A 363 -33.49 14.07 50.28
C PRO A 363 -32.70 13.21 49.28
N GLY A 364 -31.79 12.37 49.80
CA GLY A 364 -31.01 11.39 49.03
C GLY A 364 -29.49 11.66 48.92
N PHE A 365 -28.98 12.87 49.16
CA PHE A 365 -27.52 13.13 49.12
C PHE A 365 -26.86 12.85 50.49
N ALA A 366 -26.68 11.58 50.84
CA ALA A 366 -26.08 11.18 52.11
C ALA A 366 -24.54 11.29 52.13
N SER A 367 -23.98 11.62 53.29
CA SER A 367 -22.53 11.52 53.55
C SER A 367 -22.08 10.06 53.54
N LEU A 368 -20.90 9.80 53.00
CA LEU A 368 -20.27 8.47 53.02
C LEU A 368 -19.14 8.44 54.03
N ALA A 369 -19.11 7.42 54.89
CA ALA A 369 -18.01 7.12 55.76
C ALA A 369 -17.09 6.04 55.16
N VAL A 370 -15.83 5.99 55.58
CA VAL A 370 -14.91 4.89 55.29
C VAL A 370 -15.53 3.58 55.80
N GLY A 371 -15.63 2.60 54.92
CA GLY A 371 -16.22 1.29 55.22
C GLY A 371 -17.67 1.14 54.75
N ASP A 372 -18.34 2.22 54.33
CA ASP A 372 -19.70 2.12 53.81
C ASP A 372 -19.77 1.25 52.55
N ARG A 373 -20.65 0.25 52.59
CA ARG A 373 -20.92 -0.69 51.50
C ARG A 373 -22.09 -0.21 50.67
N LEU A 374 -21.91 -0.14 49.36
CA LEU A 374 -22.87 0.40 48.41
C LEU A 374 -23.10 -0.58 47.28
N GLU A 375 -24.36 -0.82 46.92
CA GLU A 375 -24.76 -1.50 45.69
C GLU A 375 -25.20 -0.45 44.65
N VAL A 376 -24.50 -0.38 43.52
CA VAL A 376 -24.80 0.57 42.45
C VAL A 376 -25.98 0.05 41.63
N LEU A 377 -27.10 0.79 41.62
CA LEU A 377 -28.33 0.35 40.98
C LEU A 377 -28.45 0.88 39.55
N ARG A 378 -28.41 2.20 39.38
CA ARG A 378 -28.68 2.88 38.08
C ARG A 378 -28.14 4.30 38.04
N CYS A 379 -28.03 4.86 36.84
CA CYS A 379 -27.90 6.30 36.66
C CYS A 379 -29.26 6.99 36.75
N GLY A 380 -29.28 8.22 37.24
CA GLY A 380 -30.48 9.06 37.33
C GLY A 380 -30.14 10.54 37.25
N GLN A 381 -31.17 11.38 37.33
CA GLN A 381 -31.04 12.82 37.39
C GLN A 381 -31.71 13.33 38.66
N ALA A 382 -31.02 14.23 39.38
CA ALA A 382 -31.52 14.86 40.59
C ALA A 382 -31.47 16.39 40.45
N HIS A 383 -32.41 17.08 41.08
CA HIS A 383 -32.46 18.53 41.04
C HIS A 383 -31.36 19.10 41.94
N GLY A 384 -30.39 19.81 41.36
CA GLY A 384 -29.31 20.44 42.09
C GLY A 384 -29.75 21.69 42.85
N ALA A 385 -28.93 22.13 43.81
CA ALA A 385 -29.16 23.30 44.69
C ALA A 385 -29.39 24.65 43.98
N LYS A 386 -29.28 24.71 42.65
CA LYS A 386 -29.51 25.91 41.81
C LYS A 386 -30.57 25.71 40.72
N GLY A 387 -31.39 24.66 40.80
CA GLY A 387 -32.42 24.35 39.79
C GLY A 387 -31.84 23.83 38.47
N GLN A 388 -30.63 23.27 38.51
CA GLN A 388 -29.99 22.58 37.39
C GLN A 388 -30.06 21.08 37.65
N ASP A 389 -30.44 20.30 36.64
CA ASP A 389 -30.39 18.84 36.72
C ASP A 389 -28.93 18.38 36.84
N ILE A 390 -28.65 17.56 37.85
CA ILE A 390 -27.37 16.95 38.12
C ILE A 390 -27.48 15.46 37.82
N ASP A 391 -26.56 14.95 37.01
CA ASP A 391 -26.43 13.51 36.81
C ASP A 391 -25.89 12.85 38.09
N VAL A 392 -26.61 11.85 38.58
CA VAL A 392 -26.33 11.11 39.82
C VAL A 392 -26.32 9.61 39.57
N LEU A 393 -25.59 8.89 40.41
CA LEU A 393 -25.70 7.45 40.59
C LEU A 393 -26.60 7.16 41.78
N VAL A 394 -27.61 6.33 41.55
CA VAL A 394 -28.47 5.80 42.59
C VAL A 394 -27.81 4.53 43.14
N CYS A 395 -27.42 4.58 44.41
CA CYS A 395 -26.80 3.48 45.14
C CYS A 395 -27.67 3.09 46.32
N GLN A 396 -27.69 1.82 46.69
CA GLN A 396 -28.30 1.35 47.93
C GLN A 396 -27.19 1.13 48.96
N ARG A 397 -27.35 1.70 50.17
CA ARG A 397 -26.43 1.38 51.27
C ARG A 397 -26.75 0.00 51.81
N LEU A 398 -25.73 -0.84 51.98
CA LEU A 398 -25.87 -2.17 52.57
C LEU A 398 -25.50 -2.06 54.06
N SER A 399 -26.44 -2.36 54.95
CA SER A 399 -26.18 -2.51 56.39
C SER A 399 -25.59 -3.89 56.71
N ASP A 400 -24.67 -3.97 57.66
CA ASP A 400 -24.00 -5.22 58.06
C ASP A 400 -24.90 -6.22 58.84
N GLN A 401 -26.22 -5.99 58.94
CA GLN A 401 -27.15 -6.80 59.75
C GLN A 401 -27.88 -7.92 58.99
N ALA A 402 -27.62 -8.16 57.71
CA ALA A 402 -28.44 -9.04 56.87
C ALA A 402 -27.92 -10.48 56.68
N GLU A 403 -27.17 -11.05 57.62
CA GLU A 403 -26.82 -12.50 57.58
C GLU A 403 -27.55 -13.36 58.61
N GLU A 404 -28.34 -12.78 59.51
CA GLU A 404 -29.15 -13.53 60.46
C GLU A 404 -30.50 -12.84 60.66
N GLU A 405 -31.49 -13.16 59.82
CA GLU A 405 -32.90 -13.38 60.22
C GLU A 405 -33.77 -13.61 58.98
N GLU A 406 -34.43 -14.77 58.96
CA GLU A 406 -35.40 -15.20 57.95
C GLU A 406 -36.69 -14.39 58.04
N GLU A 407 -37.28 -14.13 56.88
CA GLU A 407 -38.72 -13.93 56.63
C GLU A 407 -39.46 -12.90 57.52
N GLU A 408 -39.42 -11.63 57.09
CA GLU A 408 -40.63 -10.81 57.12
C GLU A 408 -40.71 -9.96 55.85
N TYR A 409 -41.91 -9.87 55.26
CA TYR A 409 -42.21 -8.99 54.14
C TYR A 409 -42.16 -7.54 54.62
N ALA A 410 -40.96 -7.02 54.89
CA ALA A 410 -40.74 -5.60 55.04
C ALA A 410 -40.86 -4.98 53.64
N GLU A 411 -41.85 -4.10 53.48
CA GLU A 411 -41.88 -3.19 52.33
C GLU A 411 -40.49 -2.53 52.24
N ILE A 412 -39.82 -2.65 51.10
CA ILE A 412 -38.54 -1.98 50.86
C ILE A 412 -38.88 -0.49 50.80
N GLU A 413 -38.92 0.17 51.94
CA GLU A 413 -38.98 1.62 51.99
C GLU A 413 -37.71 2.14 51.28
N ASP A 414 -37.88 3.12 50.38
CA ASP A 414 -36.80 3.79 49.63
C ASP A 414 -35.79 4.53 50.54
N GLU A 415 -35.79 4.28 51.86
CA GLU A 415 -35.12 5.07 52.90
C GLU A 415 -33.58 4.94 52.89
N ASP A 416 -33.02 3.88 52.30
CA ASP A 416 -31.55 3.66 52.24
C ASP A 416 -30.92 3.93 50.85
N GLN A 417 -31.66 4.57 49.94
CA GLN A 417 -31.10 4.99 48.65
C GLN A 417 -30.26 6.28 48.79
N ILE A 418 -29.00 6.19 48.37
CA ILE A 418 -28.03 7.29 48.33
C ILE A 418 -27.82 7.72 46.88
N LEU A 419 -27.87 9.03 46.66
CA LEU A 419 -27.59 9.68 45.39
C LEU A 419 -26.15 10.22 45.40
N LEU A 420 -25.30 9.67 44.53
CA LEU A 420 -23.92 10.10 44.36
C LEU A 420 -23.78 10.95 43.08
N PRO A 421 -23.51 12.25 43.17
CA PRO A 421 -23.24 13.06 41.97
C PRO A 421 -22.09 12.47 41.15
N LEU A 422 -22.15 12.50 39.82
CA LEU A 422 -21.07 11.92 39.00
C LEU A 422 -19.70 12.60 39.20
N TYR A 423 -19.69 13.89 39.57
CA TYR A 423 -18.47 14.62 39.93
C TYR A 423 -17.92 14.27 41.33
N PHE A 424 -18.61 13.42 42.08
CA PHE A 424 -18.21 13.02 43.41
C PHE A 424 -16.91 12.22 43.35
N SER A 425 -15.90 12.71 44.06
CA SER A 425 -14.55 12.13 44.11
C SER A 425 -14.31 11.50 45.47
N SER A 426 -14.81 10.28 45.63
CA SER A 426 -14.41 9.37 46.71
C SER A 426 -13.76 8.15 46.10
N SER A 427 -12.77 7.57 46.78
CA SER A 427 -12.18 6.32 46.32
C SER A 427 -13.06 5.15 46.76
N PHE A 428 -13.50 4.34 45.81
CA PHE A 428 -14.29 3.14 46.03
C PHE A 428 -13.50 1.91 45.62
N VAL A 429 -13.67 0.81 46.35
CA VAL A 429 -13.06 -0.48 46.03
C VAL A 429 -14.16 -1.51 45.81
N GLU A 430 -14.09 -2.25 44.71
CA GLU A 430 -15.06 -3.32 44.41
C GLU A 430 -15.03 -4.42 45.49
N GLU A 431 -16.19 -4.75 46.03
CA GLU A 431 -16.31 -5.87 46.95
C GLU A 431 -16.31 -7.18 46.14
N MET A 432 -15.29 -8.01 46.33
CA MET A 432 -15.18 -9.30 45.63
C MET A 432 -14.74 -10.42 46.58
N SER A 433 -15.44 -11.56 46.50
CA SER A 433 -15.13 -12.79 47.23
C SER A 433 -14.38 -13.84 46.39
N ASP A 434 -13.87 -13.45 45.22
CA ASP A 434 -13.24 -14.38 44.28
C ASP A 434 -11.81 -14.80 44.74
N ASN A 435 -11.73 -16.05 45.21
CA ASN A 435 -10.50 -16.73 45.58
C ASN A 435 -10.00 -17.71 44.50
N ARG A 436 -10.70 -17.83 43.36
CA ARG A 436 -10.38 -18.83 42.33
C ARG A 436 -9.12 -18.44 41.55
N ARG A 437 -8.49 -19.45 40.96
CA ARG A 437 -7.33 -19.32 40.07
C ARG A 437 -7.77 -19.66 38.66
N TYR A 438 -7.53 -18.75 37.73
CA TYR A 438 -7.94 -18.84 36.34
C TYR A 438 -6.75 -18.97 35.41
N ASN A 439 -6.93 -19.64 34.27
CA ASN A 439 -6.07 -19.44 33.11
C ASN A 439 -6.46 -18.13 32.41
N LEU A 440 -5.58 -17.62 31.55
CA LEU A 440 -5.87 -16.40 30.78
C LEU A 440 -7.11 -16.58 29.87
N GLU A 441 -7.23 -17.73 29.23
CA GLU A 441 -8.38 -18.06 28.37
C GLU A 441 -9.70 -18.06 29.16
N ASP A 442 -9.76 -18.82 30.26
CA ASP A 442 -10.94 -18.89 31.13
C ASP A 442 -11.36 -17.51 31.64
N LEU A 443 -10.38 -16.68 32.02
CA LEU A 443 -10.62 -15.36 32.58
C LEU A 443 -11.22 -14.42 31.52
N THR A 444 -10.64 -14.37 30.32
CA THR A 444 -11.14 -13.52 29.23
C THR A 444 -12.47 -14.00 28.65
N ALA A 445 -12.81 -15.29 28.80
CA ALA A 445 -14.10 -15.83 28.39
C ALA A 445 -15.21 -15.57 29.42
N GLN A 446 -14.90 -15.68 30.72
CA GLN A 446 -15.88 -15.54 31.80
C GLN A 446 -16.08 -14.08 32.23
N PHE A 447 -15.05 -13.25 32.12
CA PHE A 447 -15.08 -11.88 32.60
C PHE A 447 -14.77 -10.90 31.47
N PRO A 448 -15.66 -9.94 31.23
CA PRO A 448 -15.41 -8.87 30.27
C PRO A 448 -14.25 -7.97 30.71
N LEU A 449 -13.47 -7.54 29.72
CA LEU A 449 -12.36 -6.60 29.87
C LEU A 449 -12.89 -5.14 29.92
N PRO A 450 -12.18 -4.19 30.56
CA PRO A 450 -10.93 -4.40 31.31
C PRO A 450 -11.18 -5.05 32.68
N CYS A 451 -10.23 -5.85 33.16
CA CYS A 451 -10.31 -6.49 34.47
C CYS A 451 -8.97 -6.48 35.23
N GLU A 452 -9.05 -6.34 36.56
CA GLU A 452 -7.87 -6.29 37.43
C GLU A 452 -7.52 -7.68 37.95
N VAL A 453 -6.24 -8.03 37.86
CA VAL A 453 -5.74 -9.37 38.18
C VAL A 453 -4.36 -9.32 38.84
N LYS A 454 -3.96 -10.42 39.47
CA LYS A 454 -2.59 -10.66 39.92
C LYS A 454 -2.16 -12.06 39.49
N VAL A 455 -0.92 -12.21 39.08
CA VAL A 455 -0.31 -13.52 38.85
C VAL A 455 0.00 -14.18 40.18
N VAL A 456 -0.57 -15.37 40.40
CA VAL A 456 -0.41 -16.17 41.63
C VAL A 456 0.59 -17.30 41.40
N ALA A 457 0.63 -17.87 40.19
CA ALA A 457 1.64 -18.83 39.79
C ALA A 457 2.27 -18.37 38.47
N LYS A 458 3.60 -18.37 38.43
CA LYS A 458 4.38 -18.02 37.25
C LYS A 458 4.21 -19.05 36.14
N ASP A 459 4.40 -18.63 34.90
CA ASP A 459 4.48 -19.54 33.77
C ASP A 459 5.81 -20.31 33.78
N SER A 460 5.76 -21.64 33.77
CA SER A 460 6.94 -22.51 33.74
C SER A 460 7.55 -22.67 32.35
N SER A 461 6.82 -22.29 31.29
CA SER A 461 7.34 -22.30 29.92
C SER A 461 8.34 -21.16 29.67
N LEU A 462 8.26 -20.09 30.46
CA LEU A 462 9.17 -18.95 30.37
C LEU A 462 10.39 -19.14 31.28
N PRO A 463 11.61 -18.86 30.80
CA PRO A 463 12.81 -18.91 31.64
C PRO A 463 12.77 -17.84 32.74
N VAL A 464 12.25 -16.66 32.42
CA VAL A 464 12.02 -15.55 33.36
C VAL A 464 10.66 -14.94 33.06
N ASP A 465 9.69 -15.18 33.94
CA ASP A 465 8.36 -14.58 33.86
C ASP A 465 8.35 -13.20 34.56
N PRO A 466 8.13 -12.08 33.84
CA PRO A 466 8.16 -10.74 34.43
C PRO A 466 6.89 -10.40 35.22
N LEU A 467 5.76 -11.05 34.93
CA LEU A 467 4.44 -10.66 35.40
C LEU A 467 4.19 -10.86 36.92
N PRO A 468 4.69 -11.93 37.58
CA PRO A 468 4.58 -12.13 39.03
C PRO A 468 5.21 -11.02 39.88
N SER A 469 6.14 -10.25 39.32
CA SER A 469 6.84 -9.18 40.04
C SER A 469 5.96 -7.95 40.32
N PHE A 470 4.79 -7.85 39.67
CA PHE A 470 3.89 -6.72 39.80
C PHE A 470 2.77 -7.00 40.82
N PRO A 471 2.40 -6.00 41.66
CA PRO A 471 1.38 -6.19 42.69
C PRO A 471 -0.04 -6.35 42.12
N GLY A 472 -0.27 -5.79 40.93
CA GLY A 472 -1.51 -5.88 40.16
C GLY A 472 -1.28 -5.56 38.69
N LEU A 473 -2.08 -6.20 37.84
CA LEU A 473 -2.12 -6.05 36.39
C LEU A 473 -3.55 -5.73 35.98
N ARG A 474 -3.71 -4.90 34.95
CA ARG A 474 -5.00 -4.62 34.31
C ARG A 474 -4.98 -5.25 32.94
N LEU A 475 -5.81 -6.27 32.72
CA LEU A 475 -6.09 -6.80 31.39
C LEU A 475 -7.00 -5.80 30.72
N GLU A 476 -6.57 -5.21 29.61
CA GLU A 476 -7.25 -4.08 28.99
C GLU A 476 -8.18 -4.53 27.88
N ASP A 477 -7.65 -5.20 26.86
CA ASP A 477 -8.36 -5.60 25.65
C ASP A 477 -7.81 -6.89 25.06
N LYS A 478 -8.64 -7.60 24.30
CA LYS A 478 -8.29 -8.83 23.58
C LYS A 478 -8.05 -8.52 22.11
N ILE A 479 -6.86 -8.83 21.62
CA ILE A 479 -6.41 -8.57 20.25
C ILE A 479 -6.45 -9.88 19.46
N THR A 480 -7.18 -9.87 18.34
CA THR A 480 -7.33 -11.03 17.43
C THR A 480 -6.51 -10.89 16.15
N GLU A 481 -5.56 -9.95 16.13
CA GLU A 481 -4.63 -9.74 15.02
C GLU A 481 -3.77 -10.99 14.80
N PRO A 482 -3.56 -11.48 13.55
CA PRO A 482 -2.66 -12.58 13.26
C PRO A 482 -1.19 -12.23 13.50
N PHE A 483 -0.46 -13.20 14.05
CA PHE A 483 1.00 -13.13 14.24
C PHE A 483 1.65 -14.28 13.47
N LEU A 484 2.83 -14.04 12.92
CA LEU A 484 3.67 -15.06 12.31
C LEU A 484 4.72 -15.52 13.32
N VAL A 485 4.94 -16.83 13.41
CA VAL A 485 6.06 -17.40 14.16
C VAL A 485 7.28 -17.45 13.27
N VAL A 486 8.36 -16.82 13.71
CA VAL A 486 9.58 -16.65 12.92
C VAL A 486 10.79 -17.06 13.76
N SER A 487 11.79 -17.67 13.12
CA SER A 487 13.11 -17.89 13.70
C SER A 487 14.19 -17.27 12.82
N LEU A 488 15.36 -16.99 13.41
CA LEU A 488 16.54 -16.57 12.66
C LEU A 488 17.32 -17.79 12.21
N ASP A 489 17.85 -17.79 10.98
CA ASP A 489 18.70 -18.91 10.50
C ASP A 489 19.97 -19.06 11.35
N SER A 490 20.47 -17.96 11.93
CA SER A 490 21.62 -17.96 12.84
C SER A 490 21.33 -18.62 14.18
N ASN A 491 20.06 -18.69 14.58
CA ASN A 491 19.62 -19.32 15.82
C ASN A 491 18.20 -19.90 15.65
N PRO A 492 18.07 -21.10 15.06
CA PRO A 492 16.78 -21.70 14.73
C PRO A 492 15.97 -22.10 15.97
N ASP A 493 16.63 -22.27 17.12
CA ASP A 493 15.99 -22.62 18.39
C ASP A 493 15.28 -21.44 19.05
N MET A 494 15.59 -20.20 18.64
CA MET A 494 14.97 -18.99 19.16
C MET A 494 13.85 -18.52 18.22
N CYS A 495 12.61 -18.78 18.61
CA CYS A 495 11.41 -18.36 17.87
C CYS A 495 10.72 -17.18 18.55
N PHE A 496 10.16 -16.28 17.75
CA PHE A 496 9.43 -15.11 18.21
C PHE A 496 8.24 -14.81 17.28
N GLU A 497 7.30 -13.99 17.77
CA GLU A 497 6.10 -13.63 17.04
C GLU A 497 6.23 -12.24 16.41
N ILE A 498 5.96 -12.12 15.11
CA ILE A 498 5.89 -10.84 14.41
C ILE A 498 4.44 -10.56 13.99
N PRO A 499 3.83 -9.44 14.39
CA PRO A 499 2.54 -8.98 13.86
C PRO A 499 2.72 -8.23 12.52
N PRO A 500 2.36 -8.81 11.36
CA PRO A 500 2.68 -8.20 10.07
C PRO A 500 2.03 -6.84 9.83
N ARG A 501 0.86 -6.56 10.41
CA ARG A 501 0.21 -5.24 10.28
C ARG A 501 0.91 -4.11 11.03
N TRP A 502 1.68 -4.43 12.07
CA TRP A 502 2.36 -3.43 12.90
C TRP A 502 3.87 -3.39 12.67
N LEU A 503 4.45 -4.52 12.23
CA LEU A 503 5.86 -4.65 11.88
C LEU A 503 5.97 -5.37 10.53
N ASP A 504 5.74 -4.62 9.45
CA ASP A 504 5.68 -5.16 8.09
C ASP A 504 7.05 -5.13 7.41
N LEU A 505 7.86 -6.19 7.62
CA LEU A 505 9.19 -6.28 7.01
C LEU A 505 9.08 -6.48 5.49
N THR A 506 10.00 -5.86 4.74
CA THR A 506 10.22 -6.22 3.34
C THR A 506 11.16 -7.41 3.30
N VAL A 507 10.68 -8.55 2.84
CA VAL A 507 11.45 -9.80 2.75
C VAL A 507 11.53 -10.31 1.32
N ALA A 508 12.50 -11.16 1.04
CA ALA A 508 12.59 -11.91 -0.21
C ALA A 508 12.66 -13.40 0.09
N GLU A 509 11.92 -14.22 -0.68
CA GLU A 509 12.04 -15.66 -0.57
C GLU A 509 13.44 -16.11 -1.01
N THR A 510 14.06 -16.99 -0.21
CA THR A 510 15.40 -17.49 -0.49
C THR A 510 15.38 -18.98 -0.79
N GLU A 511 16.17 -19.41 -1.78
CA GLU A 511 16.34 -20.83 -2.07
C GLU A 511 17.24 -21.50 -1.01
N GLY A 512 16.69 -22.44 -0.25
CA GLY A 512 17.42 -23.20 0.77
C GLY A 512 16.49 -24.00 1.67
N GLN A 513 16.96 -25.13 2.22
CA GLN A 513 16.21 -25.80 3.29
C GLN A 513 16.44 -25.06 4.61
N PRO A 514 15.37 -24.66 5.32
CA PRO A 514 15.53 -24.04 6.62
C PRO A 514 16.19 -25.02 7.59
N GLY A 515 17.04 -24.51 8.49
CA GLY A 515 17.56 -25.29 9.60
C GLY A 515 16.38 -25.81 10.44
N GLN A 516 16.25 -27.13 10.55
CA GLN A 516 15.18 -27.71 11.36
C GLN A 516 15.45 -27.45 12.84
N PRO A 517 14.49 -26.91 13.60
CA PRO A 517 14.64 -26.76 15.04
C PRO A 517 14.73 -28.14 15.70
N ALA A 518 15.56 -28.27 16.73
CA ALA A 518 15.82 -29.55 17.40
C ALA A 518 14.64 -30.06 18.27
N GLY A 519 13.57 -29.27 18.42
CA GLY A 519 12.41 -29.56 19.25
C GLY A 519 11.19 -28.69 18.94
N PRO A 520 10.15 -28.72 19.79
CA PRO A 520 8.97 -27.85 19.65
C PRO A 520 9.40 -26.38 19.65
N LEU A 521 8.80 -25.58 18.75
CA LEU A 521 9.06 -24.13 18.65
C LEU A 521 8.69 -23.47 19.99
N ALA A 522 9.69 -23.10 20.78
CA ALA A 522 9.50 -22.38 22.03
C ALA A 522 9.38 -20.88 21.72
N VAL A 523 8.17 -20.35 21.84
CA VAL A 523 7.85 -18.94 21.56
C VAL A 523 7.56 -18.23 22.88
N ALA A 524 8.09 -17.03 23.06
CA ALA A 524 7.80 -16.23 24.24
C ALA A 524 6.30 -15.89 24.32
N THR A 525 5.67 -16.24 25.44
CA THR A 525 4.24 -15.99 25.68
C THR A 525 3.96 -14.59 26.21
N VAL A 526 5.00 -13.84 26.60
CA VAL A 526 4.90 -12.49 27.17
C VAL A 526 5.93 -11.58 26.50
N GLU A 527 5.45 -10.50 25.90
CA GLU A 527 6.26 -9.52 25.18
C GLU A 527 6.04 -8.11 25.78
N GLU A 528 7.11 -7.38 26.11
CA GLU A 528 7.01 -6.01 26.66
C GLU A 528 6.93 -4.99 25.51
N LEU A 529 5.95 -4.09 25.57
CA LEU A 529 5.69 -3.06 24.55
C LEU A 529 6.40 -1.76 24.88
N THR A 530 6.76 -0.98 23.86
CA THR A 530 7.16 0.41 24.08
C THR A 530 5.95 1.28 24.44
N GLU A 531 6.18 2.33 25.23
CA GLU A 531 5.13 3.30 25.60
C GLU A 531 4.52 3.98 24.36
N ALA A 532 5.36 4.33 23.38
CA ALA A 532 4.91 4.92 22.12
C ALA A 532 3.93 3.99 21.38
N PHE A 533 4.28 2.71 21.25
CA PHE A 533 3.44 1.74 20.55
C PHE A 533 2.14 1.43 21.31
N TYR A 534 2.18 1.35 22.64
CA TYR A 534 0.98 1.20 23.46
C TYR A 534 -0.06 2.31 23.17
N TYR A 535 0.38 3.57 23.10
CA TYR A 535 -0.52 4.68 22.79
C TYR A 535 -1.01 4.65 21.33
N THR A 536 -0.19 4.19 20.39
CA THR A 536 -0.62 3.96 19.00
C THR A 536 -1.73 2.91 18.93
N LEU A 537 -1.61 1.79 19.67
CA LEU A 537 -2.66 0.78 19.73
C LEU A 537 -3.99 1.38 20.24
N ARG A 538 -3.92 2.23 21.27
CA ARG A 538 -5.10 2.91 21.84
C ARG A 538 -5.79 3.90 20.89
N GLN A 539 -5.10 4.38 19.86
CA GLN A 539 -5.64 5.32 18.87
C GLN A 539 -6.26 4.63 17.65
N LEU A 540 -6.12 3.31 17.52
CA LEU A 540 -6.71 2.58 16.40
C LEU A 540 -8.25 2.55 16.52
N PRO A 541 -8.99 2.57 15.40
CA PRO A 541 -10.45 2.64 15.38
C PRO A 541 -11.13 1.46 16.08
N ASP A 542 -10.49 0.28 16.11
CA ASP A 542 -10.97 -0.88 16.88
C ASP A 542 -11.00 -0.61 18.41
N PHE A 543 -10.17 0.34 18.87
CA PHE A 543 -10.03 0.78 20.27
C PHE A 543 -10.70 2.14 20.55
N GLU A 544 -11.19 2.87 19.53
CA GLU A 544 -11.93 4.14 19.68
C GLU A 544 -13.29 3.97 20.37
N ASN A 545 -13.75 2.73 20.59
CA ASN A 545 -14.96 2.44 21.35
C ASN A 545 -14.87 2.84 22.84
N GLN A 546 -13.68 3.21 23.33
CA GLN A 546 -13.54 3.89 24.61
C GLN A 546 -13.46 5.40 24.38
N PRO A 547 -14.49 6.18 24.76
CA PRO A 547 -14.38 7.64 24.72
C PRO A 547 -13.14 8.06 25.52
N PRO A 548 -12.36 9.06 25.07
CA PRO A 548 -11.23 9.56 25.83
C PRO A 548 -11.71 9.87 27.25
N PRO A 549 -10.96 9.55 28.31
CA PRO A 549 -11.43 9.69 29.69
C PRO A 549 -11.99 11.11 29.84
N PRO A 550 -13.32 11.27 29.98
CA PRO A 550 -13.91 12.59 29.99
C PRO A 550 -13.42 13.25 31.26
N ARG A 551 -12.94 14.49 31.11
CA ARG A 551 -12.44 15.27 32.23
C ARG A 551 -13.53 15.26 33.32
N PRO A 552 -13.25 14.81 34.56
CA PRO A 552 -14.26 14.80 35.61
C PRO A 552 -14.89 16.19 35.71
N PRO A 553 -16.22 16.30 35.88
CA PRO A 553 -16.88 17.60 35.92
C PRO A 553 -16.25 18.43 37.03
N LYS A 554 -15.76 19.63 36.70
CA LYS A 554 -15.13 20.52 37.69
C LYS A 554 -16.15 20.87 38.76
N SER A 555 -15.89 20.53 40.02
CA SER A 555 -16.71 21.04 41.13
C SER A 555 -16.65 22.58 41.13
N GLN A 556 -17.81 23.24 41.09
CA GLN A 556 -17.87 24.70 41.19
C GLN A 556 -17.74 25.21 42.65
N GLY A 557 -17.48 24.33 43.62
CA GLY A 557 -17.66 24.59 45.05
C GLY A 557 -16.45 25.01 45.89
N LEU A 558 -15.22 25.10 45.36
CA LEU A 558 -14.02 25.43 46.17
C LEU A 558 -13.39 26.80 45.89
N ARG A 559 -14.15 27.76 45.36
CA ARG A 559 -13.79 29.20 45.37
C ARG A 559 -14.46 29.90 46.54
N GLY A 560 -14.02 29.67 47.77
CA GLY A 560 -14.68 30.37 48.88
C GLY A 560 -14.27 30.11 50.32
N GLN A 561 -13.13 29.51 50.65
CA GLN A 561 -12.67 29.51 52.05
C GLN A 561 -11.17 29.80 52.16
N LYS A 562 -10.81 31.06 51.92
CA LYS A 562 -9.69 31.72 52.62
C LYS A 562 -10.29 32.88 53.40
N LYS A 563 -10.66 32.63 54.67
CA LYS A 563 -10.90 33.71 55.63
C LYS A 563 -9.59 34.46 55.81
N GLN A 564 -9.58 35.70 55.33
CA GLN A 564 -8.53 36.68 55.57
C GLN A 564 -8.61 37.14 57.02
N SER A 565 -7.52 36.97 57.77
CA SER A 565 -7.20 37.84 58.91
C SER A 565 -6.50 39.08 58.35
N GLY A 566 -7.11 40.25 58.45
CA GLY A 566 -6.46 41.49 58.03
C GLY A 566 -7.44 42.65 57.93
N LYS A 567 -7.61 43.36 59.04
CA LYS A 567 -8.36 44.61 59.16
C LYS A 567 -7.68 45.73 58.35
N ASP A 568 -8.54 46.59 57.79
CA ASP A 568 -8.35 48.05 57.65
C ASP A 568 -7.31 48.58 56.65
N LYS A 569 -7.76 49.06 55.47
CA LYS A 569 -8.24 50.46 55.29
C LYS A 569 -8.34 50.87 53.80
N SER A 570 -9.47 51.53 53.51
CA SER A 570 -9.59 52.77 52.74
C SER A 570 -9.76 52.74 51.20
N ARG A 571 -10.95 53.25 50.82
CA ARG A 571 -11.33 54.12 49.68
C ARG A 571 -11.81 53.50 48.36
N GLN A 572 -13.14 53.56 48.19
CA GLN A 572 -13.91 54.30 47.16
C GLN A 572 -13.10 54.79 45.92
N SER A 573 -13.53 54.70 44.66
CA SER A 573 -14.89 54.69 44.09
C SER A 573 -14.90 54.32 42.59
N SER A 574 -16.08 53.92 42.12
CA SER A 574 -16.77 54.29 40.86
C SER A 574 -16.19 53.95 39.46
N GLN A 575 -16.89 53.01 38.81
CA GLN A 575 -17.57 53.08 37.49
C GLN A 575 -16.84 53.75 36.31
N VAL A 576 -16.77 53.04 35.16
CA VAL A 576 -17.52 53.35 33.91
C VAL A 576 -17.44 52.15 32.95
N SER A 577 -18.60 51.82 32.38
CA SER A 577 -18.89 50.79 31.38
C SER A 577 -18.33 51.08 29.98
N GLY A 578 -18.11 50.03 29.16
CA GLY A 578 -18.13 50.17 27.70
C GLY A 578 -17.34 49.12 26.90
N LEU A 579 -17.99 47.99 26.61
CA LEU A 579 -18.02 47.28 25.31
C LEU A 579 -16.82 47.41 24.34
N GLN A 580 -16.07 46.31 24.14
CA GLN A 580 -16.02 45.51 22.89
C GLN A 580 -14.73 44.67 22.76
N GLN A 581 -14.95 43.47 22.22
CA GLN A 581 -14.04 42.66 21.38
C GLN A 581 -12.83 41.95 22.02
N ALA A 582 -12.74 40.68 21.61
CA ALA A 582 -11.74 39.70 21.99
C ALA A 582 -10.34 40.08 21.47
N PRO A 583 -9.27 39.92 22.29
CA PRO A 583 -7.91 39.98 21.80
C PRO A 583 -7.28 38.59 21.62
N LEU A 584 -6.89 38.39 20.37
CA LEU A 584 -5.79 37.60 19.80
C LEU A 584 -4.70 37.07 20.74
N LEU A 585 -4.25 35.85 20.41
CA LEU A 585 -3.14 35.10 20.97
C LEU A 585 -1.81 35.90 21.03
N PRO A 586 -0.96 35.72 22.07
CA PRO A 586 0.33 36.39 22.15
C PRO A 586 1.44 35.68 21.36
N LYS A 587 2.24 36.50 20.66
CA LYS A 587 3.49 36.14 19.96
C LYS A 587 4.63 35.77 20.94
N PRO A 588 5.55 34.86 20.58
CA PRO A 588 6.76 34.58 21.34
C PRO A 588 7.88 35.60 21.03
N LYS A 589 8.67 35.97 22.05
CA LYS A 589 9.86 36.83 21.93
C LYS A 589 11.15 36.00 21.86
N MET A 590 12.00 36.36 20.90
CA MET A 590 13.37 35.88 20.65
C MET A 590 14.43 36.37 21.65
N LYS A 591 15.56 35.64 21.62
CA LYS A 591 16.99 35.94 21.90
C LYS A 591 17.55 34.98 22.96
N THR A 592 18.63 34.21 22.75
CA THR A 592 19.93 34.59 22.18
C THR A 592 20.73 33.33 21.76
N LEU A 593 21.38 33.36 20.59
CA LEU A 593 22.37 32.37 20.12
C LEU A 593 23.73 32.52 20.83
N PRO A 594 24.54 31.44 20.87
CA PRO A 594 25.96 31.56 20.52
C PRO A 594 26.32 30.78 19.25
N GLN A 595 27.38 31.26 18.61
CA GLN A 595 27.85 30.95 17.27
C GLN A 595 29.10 30.04 17.31
N ILE A 596 29.26 29.24 16.24
CA ILE A 596 30.50 28.76 15.60
C ILE A 596 31.20 27.52 16.21
N ALA A 597 31.18 26.41 15.46
CA ALA A 597 32.37 25.87 14.80
C ALA A 597 31.98 24.94 13.62
N LYS A 598 32.51 25.26 12.44
CA LYS A 598 32.58 24.40 11.27
C LYS A 598 33.64 23.33 11.53
N ASP A 599 33.41 22.07 11.17
CA ASP A 599 34.44 21.26 10.52
C ASP A 599 33.92 19.96 9.88
N SER A 600 34.46 19.70 8.68
CA SER A 600 34.65 18.43 7.92
C SER A 600 33.48 17.43 7.81
N SER A 601 32.84 17.23 6.64
CA SER A 601 33.33 16.59 5.39
C SER A 601 33.61 15.08 5.46
N ASN A 602 32.74 14.33 4.77
CA ASN A 602 32.97 13.13 3.96
C ASN A 602 34.33 12.40 4.07
N THR A 603 34.26 11.12 4.43
CA THR A 603 35.28 10.12 4.05
C THR A 603 34.60 8.85 3.53
N TYR A 604 34.45 8.79 2.20
CA TYR A 604 34.42 7.53 1.45
C TYR A 604 35.87 7.06 1.29
N SER A 605 36.11 5.78 1.60
CA SER A 605 37.39 5.09 1.48
C SER A 605 37.82 4.94 0.02
N LYS A 606 39.03 5.42 -0.30
CA LYS A 606 39.75 5.14 -1.55
C LYS A 606 40.42 3.76 -1.47
N VAL A 607 40.24 2.96 -2.53
CA VAL A 607 41.18 1.89 -2.91
C VAL A 607 42.15 2.44 -3.97
N SER A 608 43.40 2.07 -3.80
CA SER A 608 44.60 2.51 -4.53
C SER A 608 44.70 1.98 -5.97
N ALA A 609 45.20 2.79 -6.88
CA ALA A 609 45.97 2.32 -8.04
C ALA A 609 47.10 3.31 -8.38
N HIS A 610 48.32 2.79 -8.35
CA HIS A 610 49.55 3.41 -8.83
C HIS A 610 49.50 3.67 -10.35
N ARG A 611 49.86 4.88 -10.81
CA ARG A 611 50.96 5.08 -11.79
C ARG A 611 51.31 6.56 -12.03
N LYS A 612 52.62 6.77 -11.89
CA LYS A 612 53.54 7.83 -12.31
C LYS A 612 53.09 8.95 -13.27
N ASP A 613 53.36 10.15 -12.77
CA ASP A 613 54.06 11.31 -13.34
C ASP A 613 53.41 12.30 -14.32
N PRO A 614 53.79 13.60 -14.20
CA PRO A 614 52.97 14.74 -14.58
C PRO A 614 53.56 15.52 -15.76
N ARG A 615 52.74 16.35 -16.42
CA ARG A 615 53.26 17.53 -17.13
C ARG A 615 52.22 18.64 -17.31
N HIS A 616 52.70 19.83 -17.00
CA HIS A 616 52.10 21.17 -16.99
C HIS A 616 51.53 21.66 -18.34
N THR A 617 50.44 22.44 -18.26
CA THR A 617 50.21 23.75 -18.94
C THR A 617 48.91 24.36 -18.37
N LYS A 618 48.91 25.43 -17.55
CA LYS A 618 48.82 26.87 -17.92
C LYS A 618 47.86 27.12 -19.11
N SER A 619 46.93 28.06 -19.17
CA SER A 619 46.28 29.07 -18.30
C SER A 619 45.46 29.97 -19.27
N VAL A 620 44.58 30.83 -18.74
CA VAL A 620 44.00 32.05 -19.38
C VAL A 620 42.67 31.81 -20.13
N THR A 621 41.50 32.12 -19.54
CA THR A 621 40.82 33.43 -19.36
C THR A 621 40.31 34.04 -20.68
N LYS A 622 38.97 34.15 -20.82
CA LYS A 622 38.26 35.32 -21.37
C LYS A 622 36.73 35.14 -21.28
N ASP A 623 36.13 35.90 -20.37
CA ASP A 623 34.78 36.50 -20.37
C ASP A 623 34.53 37.31 -21.67
N PRO A 624 33.29 37.80 -22.01
CA PRO A 624 32.33 38.41 -21.06
C PRO A 624 30.82 38.33 -21.37
N ASP A 625 30.00 38.87 -20.44
CA ASP A 625 28.84 39.80 -20.58
C ASP A 625 27.77 39.53 -21.67
N ASP A 626 26.47 39.77 -21.51
CA ASP A 626 25.57 40.31 -20.47
C ASP A 626 24.13 40.06 -21.03
N ASP A 627 23.12 40.44 -20.26
CA ASP A 627 21.72 40.73 -20.65
C ASP A 627 20.66 39.60 -20.66
N GLU A 628 19.92 39.62 -19.54
CA GLU A 628 18.47 39.90 -19.43
C GLU A 628 17.41 38.97 -20.09
N HIS A 629 16.21 39.04 -19.48
CA HIS A 629 14.91 38.42 -19.81
C HIS A 629 14.63 37.01 -19.26
N ASP A 630 13.44 36.67 -18.78
CA ASP A 630 12.26 37.36 -18.25
C ASP A 630 11.46 36.19 -17.63
N TYR A 631 11.22 36.20 -16.32
CA TYR A 631 10.37 35.17 -15.71
C TYR A 631 8.92 35.69 -15.65
N GLU A 632 8.07 35.22 -16.56
CA GLU A 632 6.62 35.32 -16.43
C GLU A 632 6.12 34.34 -15.35
N GLU A 633 5.65 34.88 -14.23
CA GLU A 633 4.84 34.16 -13.23
C GLU A 633 3.41 34.01 -13.75
N ILE A 634 2.99 32.78 -14.07
CA ILE A 634 1.60 32.47 -14.36
C ILE A 634 0.89 32.08 -13.04
N PHE A 635 0.03 32.98 -12.56
CA PHE A 635 -0.96 32.70 -11.52
C PHE A 635 -2.22 32.08 -12.15
N GLU A 636 -2.44 30.78 -11.98
CA GLU A 636 -3.73 30.15 -12.32
C GLU A 636 -4.74 30.33 -11.17
N ARG A 637 -5.74 31.17 -11.42
CA ARG A 637 -6.97 31.27 -10.64
C ARG A 637 -7.97 30.22 -11.14
N PHE A 638 -8.31 29.25 -10.30
CA PHE A 638 -9.49 28.42 -10.49
C PHE A 638 -10.77 29.24 -10.22
N GLN A 639 -11.58 29.44 -11.27
CA GLN A 639 -12.98 29.87 -11.13
C GLN A 639 -13.89 28.64 -11.16
N ASN A 640 -14.57 28.40 -10.05
CA ASN A 640 -15.76 27.57 -10.00
C ASN A 640 -16.91 28.29 -10.71
N THR A 641 -17.54 27.63 -11.68
CA THR A 641 -18.94 27.94 -12.01
C THR A 641 -19.70 26.71 -12.53
N LEU A 642 -20.80 26.46 -11.82
CA LEU A 642 -22.01 25.67 -12.12
C LEU A 642 -21.94 24.14 -12.00
#